data_AF-A0A960QWL4-F1
#
_entry.id   AF-A0A960QWL4-F1
#
_cell.length_a   1.000
_cell.length_b   1.000
_cell.length_c   1.000
_cell.angle_alpha   90.00
_cell.angle_beta   90.00
_cell.angle_gamma   90.00
#
_symmetry.space_group_name_H-M   'P 1'
#
loop_
_entity.id
_entity.type
_entity.pdbx_description
1 polymer ?
#
loop_
_entity_poly.entity_id
_entity_poly.type
_entity_poly.pdbx_seq_one_letter_code
_entity_poly.pdbx_strand_id
1 'polypeptide(L)'
;MNFHGPLRPRLIVPLMAAAIGLPLTVFLAFEAGRPGDAGSFASWFGGKDGRSGGDSVAGSAVTLKRDLIGEADEESGPNSGTAESTARLKALIAARLGNIDPASIEGVGGEGIHRSVRVGGAWIPLHAGSGRLPGGSSSEDDTERAPLYITSATPPRYRIGDFIRYTFEAIGGEPPYQWTLLAGPAGFQVDPESGLLTGTAEAPFVATLSIGVRDSLGTEDSALYTLAADDGTPLQIDTVELPRGTVGTTYSATVAASGGLPPYQWNAPSGLPDGFAIDPLGGILTGRSESGLDRDIELRVTDAGGAEASSLLRLAIDAGIEITTPANLPPASPGSSYSLTFEATGGTAPYAWRLHSGTLPLNPDGTPWLLAPDGQLSGLGSLLEGVHSFVIEVADSQGVAAEKEFRLAVRRLLTVVPSREKAGLAWSIREVEQAIGARIAGVSVLRADSPDPAAPGVLIYQGNGTNLVDRGLVTGGLYTYVLIAHPIGSDPVEAGRTSIQILPFTLSRGVAGRTADPYADAVKAFQPLTGGGHGAAFLPLNVTGPPQGTGTFAPASSPAEVLSLHARAATSLAGAGGSIVLSFEDNIVELGIGEDFTVFENVFFIGGDPDQRFMEPAIVSVALFEGEWHRFPIDVVPPATVSSTPMTMDPYYYNRGFAGRNATTGGTPTDPGSSGGDSFDVDGLGIPGLTWIRYIRIQSTGQRAIRDDSGGDWVEHIDLLGSLSGDGSSGFDLDAVSAVHY
;
A
#
# COMPACT_ATOMS: atom_id res chain seq x y z
N MET A 1 40.21 -4.29 -27.71
CA MET A 1 40.69 -2.99 -28.20
C MET A 1 40.14 -1.91 -27.28
N ASN A 2 40.89 -0.83 -27.04
CA ASN A 2 40.45 0.29 -26.21
C ASN A 2 39.60 1.28 -27.03
N PHE A 3 38.72 2.04 -26.37
CA PHE A 3 38.52 3.48 -26.64
C PHE A 3 37.85 4.16 -25.42
N HIS A 4 37.97 5.50 -25.29
CA HIS A 4 37.64 6.25 -24.08
C HIS A 4 36.42 7.19 -24.21
N GLY A 5 35.41 7.01 -23.33
CA GLY A 5 34.54 8.05 -22.73
C GLY A 5 33.81 9.07 -23.63
N PRO A 6 33.26 10.16 -23.04
CA PRO A 6 32.94 10.40 -21.63
C PRO A 6 31.45 10.73 -21.37
N LEU A 7 31.04 10.75 -20.09
CA LEU A 7 29.66 11.03 -19.64
C LEU A 7 29.29 12.52 -19.63
N ARG A 8 27.99 12.83 -19.78
CA ARG A 8 27.35 14.10 -19.37
C ARG A 8 25.85 13.91 -19.05
N PRO A 9 25.38 14.28 -17.85
CA PRO A 9 24.01 14.73 -17.61
C PRO A 9 23.92 16.27 -17.71
N ARG A 10 22.76 16.80 -18.08
CA ARG A 10 22.41 18.22 -17.94
C ARG A 10 21.48 18.38 -16.74
N LEU A 11 21.84 19.25 -15.80
CA LEU A 11 20.91 19.71 -14.76
C LEU A 11 20.15 20.94 -15.28
N ILE A 12 18.84 20.99 -15.06
CA ILE A 12 18.00 22.19 -15.25
C ILE A 12 17.21 22.38 -13.95
N VAL A 13 17.17 23.62 -13.46
CA VAL A 13 16.49 24.03 -12.22
C VAL A 13 15.65 25.27 -12.53
N PRO A 14 14.46 25.39 -11.93
CA PRO A 14 14.01 26.71 -11.50
C PRO A 14 13.50 26.72 -10.04
N LEU A 15 14.08 27.65 -9.27
CA LEU A 15 13.53 28.39 -8.12
C LEU A 15 12.55 27.70 -7.16
N MET A 16 13.00 27.55 -5.91
CA MET A 16 12.40 28.33 -4.81
C MET A 16 13.50 29.02 -4.00
N ALA A 17 13.16 30.12 -3.33
CA ALA A 17 14.10 30.92 -2.56
C ALA A 17 13.45 31.45 -1.27
N ALA A 18 13.97 31.01 -0.12
CA ALA A 18 13.82 31.63 1.19
C ALA A 18 15.10 31.31 1.99
N ALA A 19 15.53 32.21 2.86
CA ALA A 19 16.84 32.11 3.52
C ALA A 19 16.71 31.98 5.04
N ILE A 20 17.57 31.13 5.61
CA ILE A 20 18.21 31.24 6.92
C ILE A 20 19.59 30.58 6.74
N GLY A 21 20.64 31.11 7.36
CA GLY A 21 22.00 30.62 7.17
C GLY A 21 22.78 30.47 8.47
N LEU A 22 23.54 29.39 8.57
CA LEU A 22 24.69 29.16 9.46
C LEU A 22 25.70 28.25 8.71
N PRO A 23 27.00 28.23 9.08
CA PRO A 23 28.04 27.62 8.25
C PRO A 23 28.08 26.09 8.37
N LEU A 24 28.25 25.41 7.23
CA LEU A 24 28.42 23.96 7.18
C LEU A 24 29.92 23.60 7.03
N THR A 25 30.50 22.96 8.05
CA THR A 25 31.86 22.41 7.97
C THR A 25 31.83 21.07 7.22
N VAL A 26 32.43 21.02 6.03
CA VAL A 26 32.50 19.81 5.21
C VAL A 26 33.67 18.93 5.64
N PHE A 27 33.38 17.76 6.21
CA PHE A 27 34.33 16.66 6.29
C PHE A 27 34.15 15.73 5.07
N LEU A 28 35.20 15.60 4.26
CA LEU A 28 35.33 14.55 3.25
C LEU A 28 36.21 13.43 3.81
N ALA A 29 35.61 12.29 4.11
CA ALA A 29 36.33 11.05 4.39
C ALA A 29 36.22 10.13 3.16
N PHE A 30 37.37 9.76 2.59
CA PHE A 30 37.42 8.76 1.52
C PHE A 30 37.51 7.36 2.13
N GLU A 31 36.67 6.45 1.62
CA GLU A 31 36.64 5.06 2.05
C GLU A 31 37.80 4.27 1.40
N ALA A 32 38.57 3.56 2.21
CA ALA A 32 39.69 2.72 1.78
C ALA A 32 39.53 1.31 2.38
N GLY A 33 39.48 0.29 1.52
CA GLY A 33 39.07 -1.06 1.91
C GLY A 33 40.07 -1.81 2.79
N ARG A 34 39.54 -2.64 3.70
CA ARG A 34 40.31 -3.67 4.44
C ARG A 34 40.75 -4.79 3.48
N PRO A 35 41.87 -5.45 3.77
CA PRO A 35 41.77 -6.77 4.41
C PRO A 35 42.72 -6.94 5.61
N GLY A 36 42.47 -7.84 6.55
CA GLY A 36 41.32 -8.72 6.72
C GLY A 36 41.59 -9.79 7.79
N ASP A 37 40.53 -10.36 8.38
CA ASP A 37 40.64 -11.40 9.42
C ASP A 37 40.48 -12.81 8.83
N ALA A 38 41.36 -13.74 9.23
CA ALA A 38 41.32 -15.14 8.81
C ALA A 38 41.94 -16.09 9.85
N GLY A 39 41.38 -16.11 11.07
CA GLY A 39 41.79 -17.06 12.11
C GLY A 39 41.04 -18.40 12.01
N SER A 40 41.68 -19.43 11.45
CA SER A 40 41.22 -20.83 11.65
C SER A 40 42.36 -21.85 11.62
N PHE A 41 42.16 -22.96 12.34
CA PHE A 41 43.18 -23.95 12.71
C PHE A 41 43.67 -24.83 11.56
N ALA A 42 44.99 -25.14 11.52
CA ALA A 42 45.48 -26.49 11.15
C ALA A 42 46.95 -26.76 11.60
N SER A 43 47.11 -27.75 12.48
CA SER A 43 48.19 -28.77 12.52
C SER A 43 49.65 -28.51 12.05
N TRP A 44 50.56 -28.51 13.04
CA TRP A 44 51.60 -29.57 13.26
C TRP A 44 52.97 -29.55 12.51
N PHE A 45 54.03 -29.67 13.34
CA PHE A 45 55.42 -30.10 13.10
C PHE A 45 56.43 -29.33 12.19
N GLY A 46 57.59 -29.03 12.81
CA GLY A 46 58.89 -28.82 12.14
C GLY A 46 59.22 -27.36 11.77
N GLY A 47 60.45 -26.87 11.89
CA GLY A 47 61.63 -27.46 12.54
C GLY A 47 62.97 -26.94 11.99
N LYS A 48 63.87 -26.52 12.90
CA LYS A 48 65.33 -26.31 12.73
C LYS A 48 65.91 -25.06 12.03
N ASP A 49 66.74 -24.39 12.83
CA ASP A 49 68.17 -24.05 12.62
C ASP A 49 68.63 -23.02 11.56
N GLY A 50 69.21 -21.92 12.07
CA GLY A 50 70.05 -20.92 11.39
C GLY A 50 70.11 -19.63 12.22
N ARG A 51 71.15 -19.30 13.03
CA ARG A 51 72.58 -19.03 12.72
C ARG A 51 72.74 -18.15 11.48
N SER A 52 73.40 -17.00 11.50
CA SER A 52 74.28 -16.30 12.48
C SER A 52 74.33 -14.79 12.10
N GLY A 53 74.89 -13.82 12.84
CA GLY A 53 75.69 -13.79 14.07
C GLY A 53 76.95 -12.90 13.88
N GLY A 54 77.23 -12.00 14.83
CA GLY A 54 78.35 -11.03 14.78
C GLY A 54 78.03 -9.70 14.04
N ASP A 55 78.71 -8.59 14.31
CA ASP A 55 79.59 -8.30 15.46
C ASP A 55 79.75 -6.77 15.73
N SER A 56 80.38 -6.48 16.88
CA SER A 56 80.85 -5.19 17.44
C SER A 56 81.72 -4.33 16.50
N VAL A 57 81.83 -3.00 16.66
CA VAL A 57 82.68 -2.19 17.59
C VAL A 57 82.46 -0.71 17.18
N ALA A 58 82.53 0.39 17.96
CA ALA A 58 82.47 0.80 19.39
C ALA A 58 82.45 2.37 19.39
N GLY A 59 82.40 3.20 20.45
CA GLY A 59 82.36 3.06 21.91
C GLY A 59 82.83 4.39 22.59
N SER A 60 82.56 4.56 23.90
CA SER A 60 83.11 5.62 24.81
C SER A 60 82.73 7.11 24.54
N ALA A 61 82.50 7.99 25.55
CA ALA A 61 82.27 7.84 27.00
C ALA A 61 81.82 9.20 27.64
N VAL A 62 81.38 9.18 28.92
CA VAL A 62 81.42 10.31 29.91
C VAL A 62 80.47 11.52 29.68
N THR A 63 79.74 12.11 30.66
CA THR A 63 79.45 11.79 32.08
C THR A 63 78.31 12.64 32.68
N LEU A 64 77.54 12.08 33.64
CA LEU A 64 76.69 12.68 34.69
C LEU A 64 75.97 14.04 34.48
N LYS A 65 74.63 14.02 34.48
CA LYS A 65 73.77 14.44 35.62
C LYS A 65 72.28 14.35 35.28
N ARG A 66 71.52 13.46 35.93
CA ARG A 66 70.05 13.52 36.00
C ARG A 66 69.53 12.64 37.15
N ASP A 67 68.88 13.25 38.12
CA ASP A 67 67.98 12.63 39.10
C ASP A 67 67.13 13.77 39.72
N LEU A 68 65.81 13.56 39.79
CA LEU A 68 64.69 14.45 40.18
C LEU A 68 63.82 15.06 39.04
N ILE A 69 62.51 15.08 39.35
CA ILE A 69 61.36 15.69 38.65
C ILE A 69 60.82 14.91 37.42
N GLY A 70 59.49 14.68 37.44
CA GLY A 70 58.67 14.04 36.40
C GLY A 70 58.60 12.51 36.53
N GLU A 71 57.46 11.84 36.31
CA GLU A 71 56.09 12.30 36.03
C GLU A 71 55.16 11.05 36.05
N ALA A 72 53.89 11.16 36.47
CA ALA A 72 52.79 10.24 36.12
C ALA A 72 51.46 10.67 36.79
N ASP A 73 50.48 11.05 35.98
CA ASP A 73 49.08 11.21 36.39
C ASP A 73 48.23 10.01 35.93
N GLU A 74 47.11 9.83 36.64
CA GLU A 74 45.85 9.14 36.27
C GLU A 74 45.79 7.61 36.02
N GLU A 75 44.80 7.04 36.72
CA GLU A 75 43.97 5.84 36.49
C GLU A 75 44.55 4.56 35.85
N SER A 76 44.68 3.52 36.70
CA SER A 76 43.89 2.30 36.48
C SER A 76 43.90 1.40 37.73
N GLY A 77 42.81 0.67 37.95
CA GLY A 77 42.77 -0.46 38.87
C GLY A 77 42.01 -1.64 38.24
N PRO A 78 41.92 -2.80 38.94
CA PRO A 78 42.76 -3.28 40.03
C PRO A 78 43.45 -4.64 39.70
N ASN A 79 44.20 -5.19 40.65
CA ASN A 79 44.65 -6.60 40.71
C ASN A 79 45.67 -7.13 39.67
N SER A 80 46.94 -6.68 39.76
CA SER A 80 48.08 -7.58 39.47
C SER A 80 49.40 -7.22 40.21
N GLY A 81 49.36 -6.44 41.29
CA GLY A 81 50.55 -5.82 41.92
C GLY A 81 50.88 -6.25 43.36
N THR A 82 50.35 -7.39 43.82
CA THR A 82 50.36 -7.79 45.24
C THR A 82 51.65 -8.48 45.70
N ALA A 83 51.99 -8.29 46.98
CA ALA A 83 53.11 -8.86 47.73
C ALA A 83 54.52 -8.28 47.46
N GLU A 84 55.12 -8.45 46.27
CA GLU A 84 56.58 -8.23 46.12
C GLU A 84 57.01 -6.75 46.27
N SER A 85 56.19 -5.83 45.77
CA SER A 85 56.34 -4.38 45.94
C SER A 85 56.29 -3.97 47.41
N THR A 86 55.28 -4.47 48.13
CA THR A 86 55.05 -4.19 49.56
C THR A 86 56.15 -4.77 50.43
N ALA A 87 56.63 -5.98 50.13
CA ALA A 87 57.72 -6.64 50.86
C ALA A 87 59.03 -5.86 50.75
N ARG A 88 59.40 -5.38 49.55
CA ARG A 88 60.56 -4.49 49.37
C ARG A 88 60.43 -3.19 50.16
N LEU A 89 59.25 -2.56 50.14
CA LEU A 89 59.03 -1.30 50.87
C LEU A 89 59.12 -1.49 52.39
N LYS A 90 58.50 -2.54 52.95
CA LYS A 90 58.60 -2.90 54.37
C LYS A 90 60.05 -3.18 54.80
N ALA A 91 60.79 -3.94 53.99
CA ALA A 91 62.20 -4.22 54.27
C ALA A 91 63.09 -2.95 54.25
N LEU A 92 62.85 -2.04 53.31
CA LEU A 92 63.60 -0.78 53.22
C LEU A 92 63.34 0.15 54.42
N ILE A 93 62.10 0.16 54.93
CA ILE A 93 61.70 0.96 56.10
C ILE A 93 62.26 0.34 57.40
N ALA A 94 62.16 -0.97 57.58
CA ALA A 94 62.74 -1.67 58.73
C ALA A 94 64.27 -1.46 58.81
N ALA A 95 64.97 -1.53 57.68
CA ALA A 95 66.40 -1.22 57.58
C ALA A 95 66.75 0.25 57.88
N ARG A 96 65.76 1.15 57.90
CA ARG A 96 65.93 2.58 58.25
C ARG A 96 65.65 2.85 59.75
N LEU A 97 64.75 2.09 60.36
CA LEU A 97 64.36 2.22 61.78
C LEU A 97 65.16 1.30 62.73
N GLY A 98 65.84 0.28 62.23
CA GLY A 98 66.82 -0.55 62.95
C GLY A 98 66.26 -1.57 63.95
N ASN A 99 65.08 -1.35 64.54
CA ASN A 99 64.52 -2.16 65.64
C ASN A 99 63.07 -2.64 65.43
N ILE A 100 62.54 -2.64 64.20
CA ILE A 100 61.17 -3.13 63.89
C ILE A 100 61.24 -4.35 62.97
N ASP A 101 60.47 -5.40 63.29
CA ASP A 101 60.29 -6.58 62.44
C ASP A 101 59.44 -6.24 61.19
N PRO A 102 59.92 -6.48 59.96
CA PRO A 102 59.13 -6.30 58.74
C PRO A 102 57.78 -7.03 58.75
N ALA A 103 57.66 -8.14 59.49
CA ALA A 103 56.44 -8.94 59.58
C ALA A 103 55.35 -8.29 60.45
N SER A 104 55.70 -7.43 61.41
CA SER A 104 54.73 -6.74 62.29
C SER A 104 54.17 -5.44 61.70
N ILE A 105 54.53 -5.09 60.46
CA ILE A 105 54.00 -3.90 59.79
C ILE A 105 52.65 -4.24 59.15
N GLU A 106 51.58 -3.68 59.70
CA GLU A 106 50.19 -3.86 59.26
C GLU A 106 49.85 -2.98 58.05
N GLY A 107 50.41 -1.76 57.99
CA GLY A 107 50.13 -0.78 56.94
C GLY A 107 51.19 0.31 56.82
N VAL A 108 51.09 1.12 55.75
CA VAL A 108 51.96 2.28 55.47
C VAL A 108 51.07 3.41 54.95
N GLY A 109 51.32 4.64 55.37
CA GLY A 109 50.53 5.82 54.98
C GLY A 109 51.37 7.10 54.90
N GLY A 110 50.73 8.20 54.49
CA GLY A 110 51.35 9.52 54.34
C GLY A 110 52.11 9.74 53.03
N GLU A 111 52.25 11.00 52.64
CA GLU A 111 52.97 11.43 51.44
C GLU A 111 54.35 12.04 51.75
N GLY A 112 55.19 12.13 50.72
CA GLY A 112 56.49 12.81 50.77
C GLY A 112 57.37 12.37 51.94
N ILE A 113 57.80 13.35 52.75
CA ILE A 113 58.68 13.17 53.92
C ILE A 113 57.93 12.79 55.21
N HIS A 114 56.60 12.70 55.19
CA HIS A 114 55.75 12.49 56.37
C HIS A 114 55.12 11.08 56.40
N ARG A 115 55.81 10.08 55.82
CA ARG A 115 55.34 8.68 55.83
C ARG A 115 55.33 8.10 57.24
N SER A 116 54.34 7.25 57.51
CA SER A 116 54.18 6.51 58.76
C SER A 116 53.90 5.03 58.49
N VAL A 117 54.14 4.18 59.49
CA VAL A 117 53.88 2.73 59.45
C VAL A 117 53.02 2.29 60.63
N ARG A 118 52.12 1.33 60.40
CA ARG A 118 51.25 0.78 61.45
C ARG A 118 51.84 -0.52 62.00
N VAL A 119 51.97 -0.62 63.33
CA VAL A 119 52.53 -1.78 64.05
C VAL A 119 51.76 -1.96 65.36
N GLY A 120 51.15 -3.12 65.58
CA GLY A 120 50.36 -3.39 66.79
C GLY A 120 49.14 -2.48 66.92
N GLY A 121 48.49 -2.14 65.79
CA GLY A 121 47.39 -1.17 65.74
C GLY A 121 47.79 0.31 65.83
N ALA A 122 48.98 0.65 66.33
CA ALA A 122 49.47 2.03 66.49
C ALA A 122 50.26 2.50 65.25
N TRP A 123 50.26 3.81 64.99
CA TRP A 123 51.02 4.44 63.90
C TRP A 123 52.33 5.07 64.40
N ILE A 124 53.42 4.87 63.65
CA ILE A 124 54.77 5.33 63.98
C ILE A 124 55.31 6.19 62.80
N PRO A 125 55.74 7.44 63.03
CA PRO A 125 56.27 8.32 61.98
C PRO A 125 57.72 7.96 61.59
N LEU A 126 58.07 8.18 60.31
CA LEU A 126 59.40 7.92 59.76
C LEU A 126 60.28 9.17 59.72
N HIS A 127 60.78 9.63 60.88
CA HIS A 127 61.67 10.80 60.94
C HIS A 127 62.99 10.58 60.16
N ALA A 128 63.33 11.54 59.30
CA ALA A 128 64.58 11.54 58.56
C ALA A 128 65.74 12.07 59.43
N GLY A 129 66.41 11.17 60.16
CA GLY A 129 67.50 11.51 61.07
C GLY A 129 68.62 12.34 60.43
N SER A 130 68.68 13.63 60.78
CA SER A 130 69.78 14.52 60.42
C SER A 130 70.91 14.40 61.45
N GLY A 131 72.11 14.03 61.00
CA GLY A 131 73.25 13.84 61.90
C GLY A 131 73.91 15.17 62.26
N ARG A 132 74.18 15.39 63.55
CA ARG A 132 75.01 16.53 64.00
C ARG A 132 76.03 16.10 65.06
N LEU A 133 77.24 16.63 64.92
CA LEU A 133 78.40 16.32 65.77
C LEU A 133 78.30 17.03 67.14
N PRO A 134 78.96 16.50 68.20
CA PRO A 134 78.89 17.06 69.54
C PRO A 134 79.70 18.37 69.66
N GLY A 135 79.05 19.46 70.11
CA GLY A 135 79.72 20.72 70.43
C GLY A 135 78.85 21.96 70.18
N GLY A 136 77.98 22.30 71.12
CA GLY A 136 77.18 23.53 71.11
C GLY A 136 76.28 23.62 72.35
N SER A 137 76.26 24.77 73.02
CA SER A 137 75.57 24.96 74.30
C SER A 137 74.22 25.68 74.16
N SER A 138 73.17 25.04 74.66
CA SER A 138 71.93 25.62 75.23
C SER A 138 71.46 26.99 74.72
N SER A 139 70.40 26.96 73.92
CA SER A 139 69.24 27.85 74.10
C SER A 139 67.99 26.97 74.18
N GLU A 140 66.92 27.47 74.80
CA GLU A 140 65.68 26.72 75.03
C GLU A 140 64.78 26.67 73.78
N ASP A 141 63.76 25.81 73.86
CA ASP A 141 62.52 25.78 73.05
C ASP A 141 62.64 25.50 71.53
N ASP A 142 62.80 24.21 71.19
CA ASP A 142 62.21 23.62 69.97
C ASP A 142 61.89 22.14 70.21
N THR A 143 60.75 21.87 70.83
CA THR A 143 60.16 20.52 70.81
C THR A 143 59.42 20.32 69.50
N GLU A 144 60.02 19.58 68.56
CA GLU A 144 59.44 19.21 67.25
C GLU A 144 58.02 18.63 67.44
N ARG A 145 57.00 19.48 67.24
CA ARG A 145 55.62 19.17 67.65
C ARG A 145 55.01 18.10 66.75
N ALA A 146 54.30 17.15 67.36
CA ALA A 146 53.51 16.17 66.60
C ALA A 146 52.39 16.91 65.84
N PRO A 147 52.33 16.84 64.50
CA PRO A 147 51.26 17.47 63.72
C PRO A 147 49.91 16.84 64.05
N LEU A 148 48.87 17.67 64.17
CA LEU A 148 47.49 17.28 64.40
C LEU A 148 46.86 16.72 63.11
N TYR A 149 46.19 15.57 63.20
CA TYR A 149 45.46 14.97 62.08
C TYR A 149 44.14 14.35 62.54
N ILE A 150 43.05 14.60 61.81
CA ILE A 150 41.82 13.81 61.89
C ILE A 150 42.08 12.42 61.26
N THR A 151 41.67 11.36 61.94
CA THR A 151 41.95 9.95 61.55
C THR A 151 40.71 9.06 61.48
N SER A 152 39.55 9.61 61.83
CA SER A 152 38.27 8.90 61.80
C SER A 152 37.87 8.56 60.37
N ALA A 153 37.22 7.40 60.20
CA ALA A 153 36.66 6.98 58.91
C ALA A 153 35.46 7.86 58.50
N THR A 154 34.96 7.67 57.28
CA THR A 154 33.65 8.22 56.88
C THR A 154 32.53 7.61 57.72
N PRO A 155 31.54 8.39 58.20
CA PRO A 155 30.36 7.85 58.86
C PRO A 155 29.66 6.77 58.03
N PRO A 156 29.07 5.72 58.65
CA PRO A 156 28.21 4.78 57.95
C PRO A 156 26.93 5.46 57.43
N ARG A 157 26.17 4.75 56.58
CA ARG A 157 24.78 5.14 56.25
C ARG A 157 23.89 4.90 57.47
N TYR A 158 22.92 5.79 57.65
CA TYR A 158 21.90 5.71 58.72
C TYR A 158 20.50 5.54 58.13
N ARG A 159 19.50 5.24 58.96
CA ARG A 159 18.09 5.34 58.55
C ARG A 159 17.50 6.71 58.89
N ILE A 160 16.51 7.15 58.12
CA ILE A 160 15.69 8.31 58.51
C ILE A 160 14.92 7.99 59.82
N GLY A 161 14.74 9.01 60.65
CA GLY A 161 14.16 8.88 61.99
C GLY A 161 15.09 8.31 63.08
N ASP A 162 16.20 7.65 62.72
CA ASP A 162 17.20 7.24 63.71
C ASP A 162 17.93 8.47 64.28
N PHE A 163 18.24 8.42 65.58
CA PHE A 163 19.11 9.42 66.23
C PHE A 163 20.57 9.06 65.95
N ILE A 164 21.17 9.78 65.01
CA ILE A 164 22.50 9.57 64.47
C ILE A 164 23.56 9.94 65.52
N ARG A 165 24.63 9.14 65.60
CA ARG A 165 25.75 9.32 66.53
C ARG A 165 27.04 8.88 65.85
N TYR A 166 28.03 9.77 65.74
CA TYR A 166 29.35 9.44 65.21
C TYR A 166 30.44 10.25 65.91
N THR A 167 31.49 9.61 66.42
CA THR A 167 32.60 10.31 67.07
C THR A 167 33.75 10.46 66.10
N PHE A 168 34.22 11.70 65.91
CA PHE A 168 35.47 11.96 65.19
C PHE A 168 36.68 11.79 66.11
N GLU A 169 37.74 11.21 65.58
CA GLU A 169 39.01 10.92 66.28
C GLU A 169 40.17 11.63 65.60
N ALA A 170 41.11 12.17 66.40
CA ALA A 170 42.31 12.85 65.95
C ALA A 170 43.56 12.36 66.72
N ILE A 171 44.73 12.49 66.10
CA ILE A 171 46.04 12.17 66.68
C ILE A 171 47.01 13.34 66.51
N GLY A 172 48.02 13.43 67.38
CA GLY A 172 48.97 14.54 67.39
C GLY A 172 48.37 15.83 67.96
N GLY A 173 49.09 16.95 67.86
CA GLY A 173 48.79 18.17 68.62
C GLY A 173 48.87 17.97 70.14
N GLU A 174 48.53 19.01 70.90
CA GLU A 174 48.48 18.99 72.37
C GLU A 174 47.03 19.06 72.88
N PRO A 175 46.49 18.01 73.52
CA PRO A 175 45.10 18.01 74.00
C PRO A 175 44.87 18.99 75.18
N PRO A 176 43.61 19.39 75.46
CA PRO A 176 42.36 18.96 74.83
C PRO A 176 42.18 19.47 73.41
N TYR A 177 41.42 18.71 72.61
CA TYR A 177 40.99 19.12 71.29
C TYR A 177 39.67 19.91 71.36
N GLN A 178 39.44 20.78 70.38
CA GLN A 178 38.20 21.49 70.13
C GLN A 178 37.70 21.14 68.72
N TRP A 179 36.55 20.48 68.64
CA TRP A 179 35.92 20.07 67.39
C TRP A 179 34.94 21.13 66.88
N THR A 180 34.84 21.27 65.57
CA THR A 180 33.92 22.23 64.94
C THR A 180 33.29 21.64 63.68
N LEU A 181 31.96 21.72 63.58
CA LEU A 181 31.24 21.48 62.33
C LEU A 181 31.37 22.73 61.45
N LEU A 182 32.29 22.70 60.48
CA LEU A 182 32.59 23.83 59.59
C LEU A 182 31.50 24.03 58.52
N ALA A 183 30.94 22.92 58.03
CA ALA A 183 29.77 22.89 57.14
C ALA A 183 29.08 21.52 57.21
N GLY A 184 27.75 21.48 57.02
CA GLY A 184 27.01 20.23 57.00
C GLY A 184 25.51 20.40 56.74
N PRO A 185 24.76 19.29 56.62
CA PRO A 185 23.31 19.32 56.54
C PRO A 185 22.67 19.90 57.81
N ALA A 186 21.51 20.55 57.64
CA ALA A 186 20.73 21.08 58.76
C ALA A 186 20.23 19.94 59.68
N GLY A 187 20.06 20.23 60.97
CA GLY A 187 19.66 19.23 61.98
C GLY A 187 20.80 18.44 62.62
N PHE A 188 22.05 18.69 62.21
CA PHE A 188 23.25 18.05 62.77
C PHE A 188 24.15 19.04 63.51
N GLN A 189 24.78 18.56 64.59
CA GLN A 189 25.72 19.31 65.44
C GLN A 189 26.86 18.40 65.88
N VAL A 190 28.06 18.94 66.06
CA VAL A 190 29.21 18.24 66.64
C VAL A 190 29.50 18.83 68.01
N ASP A 191 29.57 17.98 69.03
CA ASP A 191 29.99 18.36 70.37
C ASP A 191 31.47 18.77 70.37
N PRO A 192 31.82 19.98 70.85
CA PRO A 192 33.15 20.54 70.67
C PRO A 192 34.23 19.89 71.55
N GLU A 193 33.87 19.23 72.65
CA GLU A 193 34.83 18.62 73.58
C GLU A 193 35.10 17.14 73.23
N SER A 194 34.07 16.42 72.76
CA SER A 194 34.14 14.98 72.48
C SER A 194 34.20 14.60 71.01
N GLY A 195 33.95 15.53 70.07
CA GLY A 195 33.90 15.24 68.64
C GLY A 195 32.67 14.42 68.21
N LEU A 196 31.66 14.32 69.07
CA LEU A 196 30.44 13.55 68.80
C LEU A 196 29.47 14.35 67.91
N LEU A 197 29.36 13.94 66.64
CA LEU A 197 28.25 14.28 65.75
C LEU A 197 26.95 13.68 66.30
N THR A 198 25.90 14.51 66.37
CA THR A 198 24.52 14.10 66.65
C THR A 198 23.54 14.79 65.72
N GLY A 199 22.38 14.16 65.49
CA GLY A 199 21.29 14.72 64.69
C GLY A 199 20.25 13.66 64.31
N THR A 200 19.25 14.06 63.53
CA THR A 200 18.19 13.17 62.99
C THR A 200 17.90 13.51 61.55
N ALA A 201 17.81 12.50 60.69
CA ALA A 201 17.43 12.66 59.29
C ALA A 201 15.91 12.57 59.12
N GLU A 202 15.25 13.61 58.58
CA GLU A 202 13.79 13.62 58.35
C GLU A 202 13.39 13.12 56.95
N ALA A 203 14.32 13.09 55.99
CA ALA A 203 14.13 12.60 54.63
C ALA A 203 15.45 11.98 54.10
N PRO A 204 15.41 11.10 53.09
CA PRO A 204 16.62 10.53 52.49
C PRO A 204 17.54 11.61 51.90
N PHE A 205 18.85 11.53 52.18
CA PHE A 205 19.82 12.49 51.67
C PHE A 205 21.24 11.91 51.56
N VAL A 206 22.05 12.55 50.71
CA VAL A 206 23.52 12.46 50.71
C VAL A 206 24.08 13.88 50.76
N ALA A 207 24.97 14.17 51.72
CA ALA A 207 25.54 15.51 51.91
C ALA A 207 27.02 15.44 52.31
N THR A 208 27.79 16.43 51.86
CA THR A 208 29.16 16.64 52.33
C THR A 208 29.15 17.33 53.70
N LEU A 209 29.96 16.79 54.61
CA LEU A 209 30.18 17.24 55.97
C LEU A 209 31.64 17.70 56.07
N SER A 210 31.89 18.91 56.58
CA SER A 210 33.23 19.46 56.79
C SER A 210 33.49 19.61 58.28
N ILE A 211 34.51 18.91 58.77
CA ILE A 211 34.86 18.82 60.19
C ILE A 211 36.23 19.45 60.39
N GLY A 212 36.33 20.37 61.34
CA GLY A 212 37.59 20.91 61.83
C GLY A 212 37.91 20.38 63.23
N VAL A 213 39.20 20.25 63.54
CA VAL A 213 39.72 19.99 64.87
C VAL A 213 40.85 20.97 65.18
N ARG A 214 40.93 21.41 66.43
CA ARG A 214 41.90 22.40 66.91
C ARG A 214 42.50 21.94 68.24
N ASP A 215 43.82 22.02 68.40
CA ASP A 215 44.47 21.66 69.66
C ASP A 215 44.53 22.83 70.67
N SER A 216 44.95 22.54 71.90
CA SER A 216 45.04 23.53 72.99
C SER A 216 46.06 24.64 72.75
N LEU A 217 46.99 24.45 71.80
CA LEU A 217 48.03 25.38 71.42
C LEU A 217 47.69 26.15 70.12
N GLY A 218 46.54 25.85 69.50
CA GLY A 218 46.01 26.52 68.32
C GLY A 218 46.45 25.95 66.97
N THR A 219 46.94 24.72 66.93
CA THR A 219 47.15 23.94 65.69
C THR A 219 45.79 23.43 65.18
N GLU A 220 45.54 23.47 63.88
CA GLU A 220 44.24 23.16 63.26
C GLU A 220 44.40 22.15 62.12
N ASP A 221 43.42 21.25 61.96
CA ASP A 221 43.26 20.33 60.82
C ASP A 221 41.78 20.24 60.41
N SER A 222 41.49 19.83 59.17
CA SER A 222 40.12 19.70 58.67
C SER A 222 39.93 18.62 57.60
N ALA A 223 38.84 17.86 57.71
CA ALA A 223 38.51 16.74 56.82
C ALA A 223 37.09 16.87 56.24
N LEU A 224 36.92 16.37 55.00
CA LEU A 224 35.62 16.21 54.35
C LEU A 224 35.13 14.77 54.47
N TYR A 225 33.85 14.62 54.80
CA TYR A 225 33.16 13.34 54.92
C TYR A 225 31.84 13.36 54.16
N THR A 226 31.34 12.19 53.76
CA THR A 226 29.96 12.02 53.33
C THR A 226 29.10 11.62 54.52
N LEU A 227 27.95 12.27 54.69
CA LEU A 227 26.89 11.81 55.59
C LEU A 227 25.68 11.47 54.73
N ALA A 228 25.06 10.31 54.97
CA ALA A 228 23.92 9.85 54.21
C ALA A 228 22.90 9.11 55.09
N ALA A 229 21.62 9.26 54.75
CA ALA A 229 20.53 8.52 55.36
C ALA A 229 19.50 8.11 54.32
N ASP A 230 18.95 6.90 54.45
CA ASP A 230 17.89 6.34 53.60
C ASP A 230 16.72 5.81 54.45
N ASP A 231 15.60 5.41 53.85
CA ASP A 231 14.51 4.75 54.58
C ASP A 231 14.74 3.24 54.78
N GLY A 232 15.86 2.73 54.25
CA GLY A 232 16.22 1.33 54.21
C GLY A 232 15.27 0.46 53.39
N THR A 233 14.52 1.04 52.46
CA THR A 233 13.88 0.31 51.36
C THR A 233 14.91 0.08 50.24
N PRO A 234 14.97 -1.14 49.64
CA PRO A 234 15.85 -1.38 48.50
C PRO A 234 15.46 -0.52 47.30
N LEU A 235 16.45 -0.06 46.54
CA LEU A 235 16.24 0.58 45.25
C LEU A 235 15.45 -0.36 44.32
N GLN A 236 14.39 0.16 43.69
CA GLN A 236 13.54 -0.55 42.76
C GLN A 236 13.01 0.39 41.66
N ILE A 237 12.64 -0.17 40.51
CA ILE A 237 11.95 0.54 39.42
C ILE A 237 10.44 0.34 39.62
N ASP A 238 9.70 1.43 39.77
CA ASP A 238 8.25 1.41 40.03
C ASP A 238 7.42 1.29 38.73
N THR A 239 8.03 1.58 37.58
CA THR A 239 7.37 1.46 36.27
C THR A 239 7.15 0.00 35.91
N VAL A 240 5.88 -0.40 35.78
CA VAL A 240 5.45 -1.77 35.44
C VAL A 240 5.30 -1.98 33.93
N GLU A 241 4.85 -0.95 33.20
CA GLU A 241 4.65 -0.99 31.75
C GLU A 241 5.03 0.35 31.11
N LEU A 242 5.39 0.31 29.83
CA LEU A 242 5.61 1.50 29.01
C LEU A 242 4.38 1.76 28.14
N PRO A 243 3.98 3.03 27.91
CA PRO A 243 2.98 3.36 26.91
C PRO A 243 3.37 2.84 25.52
N ARG A 244 2.37 2.57 24.67
CA ARG A 244 2.63 2.31 23.25
C ARG A 244 2.93 3.59 22.49
N GLY A 245 3.84 3.52 21.52
CA GLY A 245 4.05 4.56 20.51
C GLY A 245 3.40 4.21 19.17
N THR A 246 3.46 5.16 18.23
CA THR A 246 3.02 4.97 16.83
C THR A 246 4.18 5.30 15.89
N VAL A 247 4.32 4.55 14.80
CA VAL A 247 5.31 4.83 13.73
C VAL A 247 5.25 6.29 13.27
N GLY A 248 6.41 6.88 12.98
CA GLY A 248 6.57 8.25 12.51
C GLY A 248 6.29 9.34 13.58
N THR A 249 5.90 8.96 14.79
CA THR A 249 5.58 9.88 15.89
C THR A 249 6.72 9.90 16.92
N THR A 250 6.96 11.06 17.54
CA THR A 250 7.93 11.17 18.64
C THR A 250 7.38 10.49 19.88
N TYR A 251 8.05 9.44 20.34
CA TYR A 251 7.80 8.74 21.57
C TYR A 251 8.35 9.52 22.77
N SER A 252 7.61 9.51 23.89
CA SER A 252 8.06 10.05 25.18
C SER A 252 7.34 9.34 26.33
N ALA A 253 8.08 8.77 27.28
CA ALA A 253 7.55 8.15 28.49
C ALA A 253 8.51 8.40 29.67
N THR A 254 7.97 8.73 30.84
CA THR A 254 8.75 8.88 32.07
C THR A 254 8.74 7.59 32.87
N VAL A 255 9.91 7.17 33.37
CA VAL A 255 10.06 6.04 34.28
C VAL A 255 10.38 6.51 35.70
N ALA A 256 10.01 5.70 36.69
CA ALA A 256 10.06 6.04 38.12
C ALA A 256 10.77 4.96 38.93
N ALA A 257 11.40 5.37 40.04
CA ALA A 257 12.10 4.50 40.97
C ALA A 257 11.92 4.99 42.42
N SER A 258 12.00 4.05 43.36
CA SER A 258 11.87 4.29 44.79
C SER A 258 12.93 3.51 45.58
N GLY A 259 13.21 3.95 46.81
CA GLY A 259 14.24 3.39 47.68
C GLY A 259 15.66 3.81 47.35
N GLY A 260 16.60 3.45 48.24
CA GLY A 260 17.99 3.90 48.15
C GLY A 260 18.18 5.42 48.39
N LEU A 261 19.26 5.97 47.85
CA LEU A 261 19.71 7.35 48.06
C LEU A 261 19.54 8.23 46.79
N PRO A 262 18.71 9.28 46.81
CA PRO A 262 18.63 10.23 45.70
C PRO A 262 19.88 11.14 45.63
N PRO A 263 20.20 11.73 44.46
CA PRO A 263 19.53 11.57 43.18
C PRO A 263 19.80 10.23 42.50
N TYR A 264 18.86 9.79 41.66
CA TYR A 264 19.02 8.60 40.83
C TYR A 264 19.69 8.93 39.50
N GLN A 265 20.37 7.95 38.92
CA GLN A 265 20.89 7.98 37.55
C GLN A 265 20.29 6.84 36.72
N TRP A 266 19.79 7.15 35.54
CA TRP A 266 19.14 6.19 34.63
C TRP A 266 20.04 5.83 33.45
N ASN A 267 19.98 4.57 33.02
CA ASN A 267 20.47 4.13 31.72
C ASN A 267 19.66 2.93 31.20
N ALA A 268 19.88 2.58 29.93
CA ALA A 268 19.27 1.43 29.28
C ALA A 268 20.38 0.54 28.72
N PRO A 269 20.93 -0.41 29.50
CA PRO A 269 22.15 -1.13 29.14
C PRO A 269 21.95 -2.16 28.02
N SER A 270 20.71 -2.58 27.72
CA SER A 270 20.43 -3.52 26.62
C SER A 270 19.04 -3.35 26.01
N GLY A 271 18.84 -3.88 24.79
CA GLY A 271 17.55 -3.94 24.07
C GLY A 271 17.09 -2.67 23.36
N LEU A 272 17.50 -1.48 23.84
CA LEU A 272 17.07 -0.17 23.32
C LEU A 272 17.29 -0.06 21.78
N PRO A 273 16.28 0.34 20.99
CA PRO A 273 16.44 0.52 19.53
C PRO A 273 17.25 1.78 19.16
N ASP A 274 17.84 1.76 17.96
CA ASP A 274 18.38 2.96 17.33
C ASP A 274 17.31 4.05 17.24
N GLY A 275 17.69 5.31 17.51
CA GLY A 275 16.77 6.44 17.53
C GLY A 275 15.98 6.62 18.83
N PHE A 276 16.26 5.82 19.88
CA PHE A 276 15.75 6.03 21.23
C PHE A 276 16.88 6.37 22.22
N ALA A 277 16.55 7.13 23.27
CA ALA A 277 17.45 7.51 24.35
C ALA A 277 16.67 7.77 25.65
N ILE A 278 17.28 7.45 26.80
CA ILE A 278 16.75 7.80 28.12
C ILE A 278 17.55 8.97 28.72
N ASP A 279 16.87 9.98 29.24
CA ASP A 279 17.49 11.05 30.03
C ASP A 279 18.04 10.47 31.35
N PRO A 280 19.36 10.53 31.60
CA PRO A 280 19.96 9.95 32.80
C PRO A 280 19.52 10.59 34.12
N LEU A 281 18.98 11.82 34.11
CA LEU A 281 18.58 12.53 35.34
C LEU A 281 17.06 12.60 35.51
N GLY A 282 16.32 12.87 34.44
CA GLY A 282 14.86 12.96 34.46
C GLY A 282 14.12 11.62 34.27
N GLY A 283 14.80 10.54 33.87
CA GLY A 283 14.18 9.25 33.62
C GLY A 283 13.19 9.28 32.44
N ILE A 284 13.41 10.14 31.44
CA ILE A 284 12.51 10.28 30.28
C ILE A 284 13.07 9.48 29.11
N LEU A 285 12.42 8.38 28.78
CA LEU A 285 12.66 7.60 27.56
C LEU A 285 11.99 8.30 26.38
N THR A 286 12.78 8.74 25.41
CA THR A 286 12.34 9.40 24.18
C THR A 286 12.83 8.66 22.94
N GLY A 287 12.21 8.89 21.80
CA GLY A 287 12.70 8.41 20.51
C GLY A 287 11.71 8.56 19.37
N ARG A 288 12.01 7.93 18.22
CA ARG A 288 11.11 7.84 17.07
C ARG A 288 11.50 6.65 16.21
N SER A 289 10.52 5.87 15.74
CA SER A 289 10.74 4.78 14.79
C SER A 289 9.94 5.00 13.50
N GLU A 290 10.54 4.68 12.35
CA GLU A 290 9.85 4.64 11.04
C GLU A 290 9.28 3.25 10.72
N SER A 291 9.38 2.28 11.65
CA SER A 291 8.81 0.94 11.52
C SER A 291 8.26 0.41 12.84
N GLY A 292 7.26 -0.47 12.77
CA GLY A 292 6.70 -1.11 13.95
C GLY A 292 7.75 -1.99 14.64
N LEU A 293 7.85 -1.88 15.96
CA LEU A 293 8.77 -2.70 16.77
C LEU A 293 8.11 -3.07 18.08
N ASP A 294 8.41 -4.27 18.55
CA ASP A 294 7.87 -4.82 19.78
C ASP A 294 8.95 -5.69 20.42
N ARG A 295 9.54 -5.22 21.53
CA ARG A 295 10.66 -5.89 22.22
C ARG A 295 10.79 -5.44 23.66
N ASP A 296 11.46 -6.27 24.46
CA ASP A 296 11.91 -5.88 25.78
C ASP A 296 13.17 -5.00 25.69
N ILE A 297 13.22 -3.96 26.52
CA ILE A 297 14.41 -3.15 26.80
C ILE A 297 14.78 -3.32 28.28
N GLU A 298 16.07 -3.42 28.59
CA GLU A 298 16.53 -3.36 29.97
C GLU A 298 16.67 -1.90 30.35
N LEU A 299 15.98 -1.49 31.41
CA LEU A 299 16.22 -0.22 32.09
C LEU A 299 16.94 -0.49 33.41
N ARG A 300 17.87 0.39 33.74
CA ARG A 300 18.64 0.38 34.98
C ARG A 300 18.56 1.74 35.66
N VAL A 301 18.44 1.70 36.98
CA VAL A 301 18.57 2.86 37.86
C VAL A 301 19.70 2.60 38.86
N THR A 302 20.53 3.62 39.10
CA THR A 302 21.61 3.61 40.07
C THR A 302 21.39 4.73 41.08
N ASP A 303 21.52 4.47 42.37
CA ASP A 303 21.38 5.48 43.43
C ASP A 303 22.69 6.25 43.69
N ALA A 304 22.62 7.37 44.41
CA ALA A 304 23.79 8.19 44.78
C ALA A 304 24.79 7.46 45.71
N GLY A 305 24.44 6.27 46.19
CA GLY A 305 25.29 5.36 46.92
C GLY A 305 25.84 4.18 46.10
N GLY A 306 25.59 4.11 44.78
CA GLY A 306 26.02 3.02 43.91
C GLY A 306 25.26 1.70 44.06
N ALA A 307 24.07 1.70 44.68
CA ALA A 307 23.14 0.57 44.56
C ALA A 307 22.49 0.59 43.17
N GLU A 308 22.21 -0.58 42.58
CA GLU A 308 21.60 -0.71 41.26
C GLU A 308 20.31 -1.53 41.31
N ALA A 309 19.34 -1.18 40.48
CA ALA A 309 18.17 -1.99 40.16
C ALA A 309 17.94 -2.00 38.64
N SER A 310 17.55 -3.15 38.09
CA SER A 310 17.19 -3.32 36.67
C SER A 310 15.78 -3.89 36.52
N SER A 311 15.11 -3.53 35.43
CA SER A 311 13.82 -4.08 35.01
C SER A 311 13.78 -4.27 33.49
N LEU A 312 13.14 -5.34 33.02
CA LEU A 312 12.85 -5.53 31.59
C LEU A 312 11.45 -4.99 31.32
N LEU A 313 11.36 -3.92 30.53
CA LEU A 313 10.10 -3.31 30.12
C LEU A 313 9.89 -3.45 28.61
N ARG A 314 8.66 -3.72 28.20
CA ARG A 314 8.31 -3.92 26.80
C ARG A 314 8.09 -2.58 26.10
N LEU A 315 8.98 -2.22 25.18
CA LEU A 315 8.80 -1.08 24.28
C LEU A 315 8.09 -1.55 23.02
N ALA A 316 6.85 -1.09 22.85
CA ALA A 316 6.03 -1.35 21.66
C ALA A 316 5.73 -0.04 20.92
N ILE A 317 6.13 0.02 19.65
CA ILE A 317 5.72 1.04 18.68
C ILE A 317 4.82 0.33 17.66
N ASP A 318 3.53 0.62 17.71
CA ASP A 318 2.55 0.02 16.81
C ASP A 318 2.82 0.49 15.37
N ALA A 319 2.85 -0.46 14.44
CA ALA A 319 2.94 -0.19 13.02
C ALA A 319 1.73 0.64 12.56
N GLY A 320 1.95 1.63 11.70
CA GLY A 320 0.86 2.35 11.05
C GLY A 320 -0.07 1.39 10.30
N ILE A 321 -1.35 1.72 10.24
CA ILE A 321 -2.34 0.96 9.48
C ILE A 321 -2.23 1.30 7.99
N GLU A 322 -2.35 0.30 7.11
CA GLU A 322 -2.30 0.43 5.65
C GLU A 322 -3.48 -0.33 5.04
N ILE A 323 -4.20 0.31 4.11
CA ILE A 323 -5.30 -0.33 3.36
C ILE A 323 -4.70 -1.10 2.17
N THR A 324 -4.78 -2.43 2.20
CA THR A 324 -4.16 -3.32 1.20
C THR A 324 -4.99 -3.44 -0.08
N THR A 325 -6.33 -3.32 -0.01
CA THR A 325 -7.23 -3.46 -1.18
C THR A 325 -6.78 -2.59 -2.36
N PRO A 326 -6.72 -3.12 -3.61
CA PRO A 326 -6.31 -2.36 -4.79
C PRO A 326 -7.17 -1.12 -5.04
N ALA A 327 -6.56 0.00 -5.46
CA ALA A 327 -7.27 1.27 -5.65
C ALA A 327 -8.31 1.23 -6.80
N ASN A 328 -8.07 0.43 -7.84
CA ASN A 328 -9.09 0.10 -8.83
C ASN A 328 -9.89 -1.10 -8.32
N LEU A 329 -11.17 -0.88 -8.05
CA LEU A 329 -12.08 -1.93 -7.58
C LEU A 329 -12.63 -2.75 -8.77
N PRO A 330 -13.01 -4.03 -8.56
CA PRO A 330 -13.71 -4.81 -9.57
C PRO A 330 -14.96 -4.05 -10.06
N PRO A 331 -15.20 -3.94 -11.38
CA PRO A 331 -16.30 -3.15 -11.93
C PRO A 331 -17.67 -3.73 -11.55
N ALA A 332 -18.61 -2.86 -11.22
CA ALA A 332 -20.00 -3.22 -10.95
C ALA A 332 -20.84 -3.18 -12.22
N SER A 333 -21.73 -4.15 -12.41
CA SER A 333 -22.65 -4.17 -13.55
C SER A 333 -24.02 -3.57 -13.19
N PRO A 334 -24.62 -2.71 -14.04
CA PRO A 334 -25.92 -2.07 -13.78
C PRO A 334 -27.01 -3.06 -13.36
N GLY A 335 -27.76 -2.72 -12.31
CA GLY A 335 -28.83 -3.53 -11.73
C GLY A 335 -28.38 -4.78 -10.95
N SER A 336 -27.11 -5.20 -11.05
CA SER A 336 -26.60 -6.42 -10.40
C SER A 336 -26.07 -6.16 -9.00
N SER A 337 -26.14 -7.19 -8.14
CA SER A 337 -25.57 -7.17 -6.79
C SER A 337 -24.06 -6.99 -6.80
N TYR A 338 -23.56 -6.08 -5.98
CA TYR A 338 -22.14 -5.90 -5.70
C TYR A 338 -21.83 -6.15 -4.22
N SER A 339 -20.70 -6.79 -3.95
CA SER A 339 -20.17 -7.00 -2.60
C SER A 339 -18.64 -7.06 -2.67
N LEU A 340 -17.98 -6.25 -1.85
CA LEU A 340 -16.53 -6.20 -1.68
C LEU A 340 -16.23 -5.97 -0.19
N THR A 341 -15.24 -6.65 0.38
CA THR A 341 -14.71 -6.30 1.70
C THR A 341 -13.38 -5.59 1.55
N PHE A 342 -13.22 -4.44 2.21
CA PHE A 342 -11.93 -3.76 2.31
C PHE A 342 -11.02 -4.44 3.32
N GLU A 343 -9.72 -4.45 3.03
CA GLU A 343 -8.69 -5.14 3.80
C GLU A 343 -7.59 -4.15 4.21
N ALA A 344 -7.05 -4.35 5.41
CA ALA A 344 -5.97 -3.54 5.96
C ALA A 344 -5.00 -4.40 6.80
N THR A 345 -3.79 -3.88 6.97
CA THR A 345 -2.71 -4.47 7.79
C THR A 345 -2.05 -3.40 8.67
N GLY A 346 -1.47 -3.79 9.80
CA GLY A 346 -0.93 -2.85 10.80
C GLY A 346 -2.00 -2.34 11.77
N GLY A 347 -1.63 -1.43 12.67
CA GLY A 347 -2.47 -0.99 13.79
C GLY A 347 -2.86 -2.12 14.75
N THR A 348 -3.74 -1.79 15.71
CA THR A 348 -4.33 -2.73 16.68
C THR A 348 -5.81 -2.93 16.39
N ALA A 349 -6.20 -4.14 15.99
CA ALA A 349 -7.59 -4.53 15.71
C ALA A 349 -8.51 -4.45 16.96
N PRO A 350 -9.84 -4.28 16.81
CA PRO A 350 -10.61 -4.25 15.56
C PRO A 350 -10.38 -2.99 14.73
N TYR A 351 -10.62 -3.12 13.42
CA TYR A 351 -10.67 -1.98 12.50
C TYR A 351 -12.10 -1.46 12.38
N ALA A 352 -12.25 -0.15 12.14
CA ALA A 352 -13.50 0.52 11.84
C ALA A 352 -13.38 1.27 10.51
N TRP A 353 -14.25 0.96 9.56
CA TRP A 353 -14.23 1.50 8.20
C TRP A 353 -15.29 2.59 8.00
N ARG A 354 -14.95 3.64 7.25
CA ARG A 354 -15.91 4.69 6.85
C ARG A 354 -15.59 5.34 5.50
N LEU A 355 -16.62 5.87 4.87
CA LEU A 355 -16.46 6.84 3.78
C LEU A 355 -15.94 8.16 4.38
N HIS A 356 -14.76 8.60 3.94
CA HIS A 356 -14.18 9.88 4.37
C HIS A 356 -14.62 11.02 3.45
N SER A 357 -14.54 10.83 2.13
CA SER A 357 -14.97 11.84 1.15
C SER A 357 -15.37 11.25 -0.21
N GLY A 358 -15.99 12.08 -1.05
CA GLY A 358 -16.63 11.64 -2.30
C GLY A 358 -18.03 11.05 -2.08
N THR A 359 -18.51 10.28 -3.06
CA THR A 359 -19.83 9.65 -3.02
C THR A 359 -19.75 8.22 -3.54
N LEU A 360 -20.23 7.26 -2.75
CA LEU A 360 -20.50 5.90 -3.22
C LEU A 360 -21.55 5.90 -4.34
N PRO A 361 -21.65 4.84 -5.16
CA PRO A 361 -22.73 4.72 -6.14
C PRO A 361 -24.11 4.71 -5.50
N LEU A 362 -25.14 4.94 -6.32
CA LEU A 362 -26.54 4.80 -5.93
C LEU A 362 -27.09 3.46 -6.42
N ASN A 363 -27.97 2.88 -5.62
CA ASN A 363 -28.87 1.80 -6.01
C ASN A 363 -29.90 2.33 -7.05
N PRO A 364 -30.57 1.45 -7.82
CA PRO A 364 -31.60 1.85 -8.78
C PRO A 364 -32.80 2.63 -8.21
N ASP A 365 -33.02 2.62 -6.89
CA ASP A 365 -34.05 3.41 -6.20
C ASP A 365 -33.58 4.81 -5.75
N GLY A 366 -32.31 5.15 -5.98
CA GLY A 366 -31.69 6.41 -5.59
C GLY A 366 -31.07 6.43 -4.19
N THR A 367 -31.16 5.34 -3.42
CA THR A 367 -30.44 5.22 -2.13
C THR A 367 -28.94 4.99 -2.35
N PRO A 368 -28.04 5.49 -1.48
CA PRO A 368 -26.61 5.20 -1.60
C PRO A 368 -26.29 3.75 -1.24
N TRP A 369 -25.19 3.24 -1.79
CA TRP A 369 -24.60 1.97 -1.35
C TRP A 369 -24.18 2.00 0.12
N LEU A 370 -24.18 0.82 0.74
CA LEU A 370 -23.83 0.64 2.14
C LEU A 370 -22.35 0.24 2.26
N LEU A 371 -21.56 1.05 2.96
CA LEU A 371 -20.32 0.59 3.59
C LEU A 371 -20.61 0.28 5.05
N ALA A 372 -20.50 -1.00 5.43
CA ALA A 372 -20.62 -1.45 6.81
C ALA A 372 -19.31 -1.20 7.60
N PRO A 373 -19.37 -1.04 8.94
CA PRO A 373 -18.20 -0.69 9.75
C PRO A 373 -17.07 -1.75 9.76
N ASP A 374 -17.37 -2.98 9.34
CA ASP A 374 -16.43 -4.09 9.18
C ASP A 374 -15.64 -4.05 7.86
N GLY A 375 -15.97 -3.12 6.96
CA GLY A 375 -15.34 -2.94 5.66
C GLY A 375 -16.14 -3.52 4.49
N GLN A 376 -17.31 -4.11 4.71
CA GLN A 376 -18.14 -4.61 3.59
C GLN A 376 -18.86 -3.45 2.86
N LEU A 377 -18.44 -3.18 1.62
CA LEU A 377 -19.14 -2.35 0.65
C LEU A 377 -20.14 -3.21 -0.13
N SER A 378 -21.42 -2.84 -0.12
CA SER A 378 -22.51 -3.57 -0.78
C SER A 378 -23.56 -2.65 -1.41
N GLY A 379 -24.21 -3.15 -2.47
CA GLY A 379 -25.29 -2.43 -3.15
C GLY A 379 -25.73 -3.09 -4.46
N LEU A 380 -26.58 -2.39 -5.21
CA LEU A 380 -26.99 -2.73 -6.57
C LEU A 380 -26.38 -1.74 -7.56
N GLY A 381 -25.82 -2.22 -8.67
CA GLY A 381 -25.23 -1.37 -9.72
C GLY A 381 -26.18 -0.26 -10.18
N SER A 382 -25.70 0.99 -10.16
CA SER A 382 -26.41 2.14 -10.72
C SER A 382 -26.84 1.87 -12.17
N LEU A 383 -28.05 2.31 -12.54
CA LEU A 383 -28.53 2.25 -13.93
C LEU A 383 -27.84 3.28 -14.83
N LEU A 384 -27.23 4.31 -14.25
CA LEU A 384 -26.32 5.23 -14.93
C LEU A 384 -24.90 4.66 -14.88
N GLU A 385 -24.30 4.43 -16.06
CA GLU A 385 -22.90 4.02 -16.16
C GLU A 385 -21.95 5.19 -15.88
N GLY A 386 -20.78 4.90 -15.30
CA GLY A 386 -19.80 5.91 -14.94
C GLY A 386 -18.62 5.37 -14.14
N VAL A 387 -17.74 6.27 -13.69
CA VAL A 387 -16.64 5.95 -12.76
C VAL A 387 -16.80 6.81 -11.51
N HIS A 388 -16.85 6.16 -10.35
CA HIS A 388 -16.98 6.78 -9.05
C HIS A 388 -15.60 6.80 -8.37
N SER A 389 -15.09 8.00 -8.03
CA SER A 389 -13.96 8.17 -7.11
C SER A 389 -14.49 8.49 -5.71
N PHE A 390 -13.97 7.82 -4.69
CA PHE A 390 -14.26 8.10 -3.28
C PHE A 390 -13.07 7.74 -2.39
N VAL A 391 -12.95 8.36 -1.22
CA VAL A 391 -11.89 8.07 -0.25
C VAL A 391 -12.49 7.28 0.91
N ILE A 392 -11.93 6.10 1.16
CA ILE A 392 -12.24 5.30 2.36
C ILE A 392 -11.15 5.51 3.40
N GLU A 393 -11.57 5.65 4.64
CA GLU A 393 -10.71 5.65 5.82
C GLU A 393 -10.91 4.35 6.60
N VAL A 394 -9.81 3.79 7.08
CA VAL A 394 -9.78 2.77 8.13
C VAL A 394 -9.16 3.38 9.39
N ALA A 395 -9.76 3.13 10.54
CA ALA A 395 -9.19 3.46 11.85
C ALA A 395 -9.04 2.18 12.68
N ASP A 396 -7.98 2.11 13.49
CA ASP A 396 -7.74 1.02 14.44
C ASP A 396 -8.37 1.31 15.82
N SER A 397 -8.27 0.35 16.74
CA SER A 397 -8.84 0.47 18.09
C SER A 397 -8.16 1.51 18.99
N GLN A 398 -7.02 2.07 18.58
CA GLN A 398 -6.30 3.14 19.28
C GLN A 398 -6.51 4.51 18.61
N GLY A 399 -7.23 4.56 17.48
CA GLY A 399 -7.49 5.78 16.71
C GLY A 399 -6.40 6.12 15.67
N VAL A 400 -5.46 5.21 15.39
CA VAL A 400 -4.54 5.33 14.26
C VAL A 400 -5.31 5.07 12.98
N ALA A 401 -5.25 5.98 12.02
CA ALA A 401 -6.06 5.91 10.79
C ALA A 401 -5.22 6.05 9.51
N ALA A 402 -5.74 5.50 8.41
CA ALA A 402 -5.21 5.67 7.07
C ALA A 402 -6.34 5.80 6.04
N GLU A 403 -6.03 6.48 4.93
CA GLU A 403 -6.98 6.83 3.86
C GLU A 403 -6.48 6.35 2.49
N LYS A 404 -7.40 6.00 1.59
CA LYS A 404 -7.08 5.61 0.21
C LYS A 404 -8.18 6.04 -0.76
N GLU A 405 -7.81 6.68 -1.88
CA GLU A 405 -8.74 6.90 -3.00
C GLU A 405 -9.00 5.55 -3.70
N PHE A 406 -10.27 5.23 -3.86
CA PHE A 406 -10.75 4.10 -4.65
C PHE A 406 -11.51 4.56 -5.87
N ARG A 407 -11.45 3.75 -6.93
CA ARG A 407 -12.16 3.94 -8.19
C ARG A 407 -12.99 2.71 -8.51
N LEU A 408 -14.28 2.94 -8.74
CA LEU A 408 -15.24 1.92 -9.12
C LEU A 408 -15.92 2.31 -10.43
N ALA A 409 -15.73 1.52 -11.48
CA ALA A 409 -16.51 1.64 -12.70
C ALA A 409 -17.86 0.92 -12.53
N VAL A 410 -18.96 1.61 -12.81
CA VAL A 410 -20.28 0.99 -13.00
C VAL A 410 -20.52 0.90 -14.51
N ARG A 411 -20.49 -0.31 -15.08
CA ARG A 411 -20.58 -0.53 -16.53
C ARG A 411 -21.02 -1.94 -16.93
N ARG A 412 -21.84 -2.07 -17.97
CA ARG A 412 -22.22 -3.37 -18.55
C ARG A 412 -21.12 -3.89 -19.47
N LEU A 413 -20.19 -4.65 -18.89
CA LEU A 413 -19.05 -5.25 -19.61
C LEU A 413 -19.36 -6.66 -20.16
N LEU A 414 -20.39 -7.31 -19.61
CA LEU A 414 -21.01 -8.51 -20.16
C LEU A 414 -22.43 -8.17 -20.64
N THR A 415 -22.67 -8.31 -21.94
CA THR A 415 -24.01 -8.34 -22.54
C THR A 415 -24.49 -9.78 -22.57
N VAL A 416 -25.73 -10.01 -22.15
CA VAL A 416 -26.45 -11.28 -22.30
C VAL A 416 -27.84 -10.97 -22.81
N VAL A 417 -28.27 -11.71 -23.83
CA VAL A 417 -29.59 -11.60 -24.47
C VAL A 417 -30.22 -13.00 -24.50
N PRO A 418 -31.46 -13.18 -24.04
CA PRO A 418 -32.13 -14.48 -24.06
C PRO A 418 -32.52 -14.85 -25.50
N SER A 419 -32.85 -16.12 -25.72
CA SER A 419 -33.30 -16.67 -26.99
C SER A 419 -33.95 -18.04 -26.74
N ARG A 420 -34.37 -18.72 -27.80
CA ARG A 420 -35.11 -19.98 -27.66
C ARG A 420 -34.19 -21.09 -27.15
N GLU A 421 -34.41 -21.48 -25.90
CA GLU A 421 -33.65 -22.52 -25.19
C GLU A 421 -32.12 -22.25 -25.15
N LYS A 422 -31.74 -20.97 -25.29
CA LYS A 422 -30.35 -20.51 -25.40
C LYS A 422 -30.20 -19.05 -24.93
N ALA A 423 -28.97 -18.56 -24.80
CA ALA A 423 -28.65 -17.15 -24.63
C ALA A 423 -27.42 -16.75 -25.46
N GLY A 424 -27.45 -15.57 -26.06
CA GLY A 424 -26.27 -14.94 -26.66
C GLY A 424 -25.53 -14.11 -25.63
N LEU A 425 -24.22 -14.33 -25.48
CA LEU A 425 -23.35 -13.57 -24.59
C LEU A 425 -22.25 -12.85 -25.38
N ALA A 426 -21.90 -11.64 -24.98
CA ALA A 426 -20.86 -10.83 -25.63
C ALA A 426 -20.16 -9.87 -24.66
N TRP A 427 -18.86 -9.63 -24.87
CA TRP A 427 -18.03 -8.70 -24.10
C TRP A 427 -16.98 -8.04 -25.01
N SER A 428 -16.62 -6.78 -24.72
CA SER A 428 -15.52 -6.11 -25.42
C SER A 428 -14.24 -6.15 -24.60
N ILE A 429 -13.20 -6.84 -25.11
CA ILE A 429 -11.88 -6.96 -24.47
C ILE A 429 -11.31 -5.58 -24.09
N ARG A 430 -11.43 -4.60 -25.00
CA ARG A 430 -10.95 -3.23 -24.77
C ARG A 430 -11.64 -2.55 -23.58
N GLU A 431 -12.93 -2.78 -23.42
CA GLU A 431 -13.72 -2.14 -22.36
C GLU A 431 -13.49 -2.82 -21.00
N VAL A 432 -13.30 -4.14 -21.00
CA VAL A 432 -12.85 -4.90 -19.83
C VAL A 432 -11.48 -4.40 -19.36
N GLU A 433 -10.49 -4.32 -20.27
CA GLU A 433 -9.15 -3.80 -19.95
C GLU A 433 -9.20 -2.36 -19.42
N GLN A 434 -10.04 -1.50 -20.00
CA GLN A 434 -10.22 -0.11 -19.57
C GLN A 434 -10.87 0.00 -18.18
N ALA A 435 -11.82 -0.87 -17.86
CA ALA A 435 -12.55 -0.83 -16.59
C ALA A 435 -11.74 -1.36 -15.40
N ILE A 436 -10.95 -2.43 -15.60
CA ILE A 436 -10.05 -2.97 -14.56
C ILE A 436 -8.72 -2.20 -14.49
N GLY A 437 -8.37 -1.46 -15.55
CA GLY A 437 -7.13 -0.68 -15.66
C GLY A 437 -5.87 -1.52 -15.97
N ALA A 438 -6.05 -2.72 -16.53
CA ALA A 438 -4.97 -3.68 -16.80
C ALA A 438 -5.18 -4.42 -18.14
N ARG A 439 -4.08 -4.92 -18.73
CA ARG A 439 -4.13 -5.73 -19.96
C ARG A 439 -4.43 -7.19 -19.62
N ILE A 440 -5.20 -7.90 -20.44
CA ILE A 440 -5.65 -9.27 -20.15
C ILE A 440 -5.07 -10.31 -21.11
N ALA A 441 -4.83 -11.52 -20.59
CA ALA A 441 -4.41 -12.68 -21.37
C ALA A 441 -5.58 -13.36 -22.10
N GLY A 442 -6.80 -13.20 -21.56
CA GLY A 442 -8.06 -13.76 -22.04
C GLY A 442 -9.16 -13.56 -20.99
N VAL A 443 -10.33 -14.17 -21.20
CA VAL A 443 -11.44 -14.20 -20.23
C VAL A 443 -11.95 -15.62 -19.98
N SER A 444 -12.70 -15.79 -18.89
CA SER A 444 -13.58 -16.94 -18.65
C SER A 444 -15.02 -16.47 -18.44
N VAL A 445 -15.99 -17.32 -18.78
CA VAL A 445 -17.40 -17.10 -18.40
C VAL A 445 -17.89 -18.28 -17.56
N LEU A 446 -18.44 -17.96 -16.40
CA LEU A 446 -19.13 -18.89 -15.51
C LEU A 446 -20.65 -18.72 -15.63
N ARG A 447 -21.42 -19.81 -15.55
CA ARG A 447 -22.88 -19.79 -15.41
C ARG A 447 -23.32 -20.47 -14.12
N ALA A 448 -24.15 -19.80 -13.33
CA ALA A 448 -24.91 -20.40 -12.24
C ALA A 448 -26.40 -20.49 -12.63
N ASP A 449 -27.05 -21.62 -12.34
CA ASP A 449 -28.47 -21.84 -12.57
C ASP A 449 -29.31 -21.29 -11.38
N SER A 450 -28.92 -20.11 -10.88
CA SER A 450 -29.46 -19.42 -9.70
C SER A 450 -29.03 -17.94 -9.67
N PRO A 451 -29.89 -17.00 -9.22
CA PRO A 451 -29.52 -15.59 -9.00
C PRO A 451 -28.67 -15.33 -7.75
N ASP A 452 -28.39 -16.34 -6.93
CA ASP A 452 -27.61 -16.21 -5.70
C ASP A 452 -26.12 -15.93 -6.00
N PRO A 453 -25.54 -14.81 -5.53
CA PRO A 453 -24.11 -14.51 -5.62
C PRO A 453 -23.16 -15.59 -5.10
N ALA A 454 -23.62 -16.46 -4.18
CA ALA A 454 -22.84 -17.56 -3.61
C ALA A 454 -23.00 -18.89 -4.38
N ALA A 455 -23.83 -18.95 -5.42
CA ALA A 455 -24.04 -20.17 -6.19
C ALA A 455 -22.77 -20.56 -6.99
N PRO A 456 -22.31 -21.83 -6.94
CA PRO A 456 -21.13 -22.25 -7.68
C PRO A 456 -21.40 -22.28 -9.19
N GLY A 457 -20.75 -21.37 -9.92
CA GLY A 457 -20.84 -21.29 -11.37
C GLY A 457 -20.03 -22.38 -12.10
N VAL A 458 -20.61 -22.94 -13.15
CA VAL A 458 -19.95 -23.86 -14.10
C VAL A 458 -19.20 -23.05 -15.16
N LEU A 459 -17.95 -23.41 -15.44
CA LEU A 459 -17.17 -22.82 -16.54
C LEU A 459 -17.75 -23.24 -17.89
N ILE A 460 -18.34 -22.30 -18.64
CA ILE A 460 -18.88 -22.55 -19.98
C ILE A 460 -17.96 -22.07 -21.10
N TYR A 461 -17.00 -21.19 -20.81
CA TYR A 461 -16.04 -20.67 -21.78
C TYR A 461 -14.75 -20.18 -21.13
N GLN A 462 -13.63 -20.36 -21.84
CA GLN A 462 -12.34 -19.74 -21.52
C GLN A 462 -11.57 -19.50 -22.83
N GLY A 463 -11.09 -18.27 -23.05
CA GLY A 463 -10.37 -17.91 -24.27
C GLY A 463 -10.39 -16.42 -24.61
N ASN A 464 -10.06 -16.11 -25.87
CA ASN A 464 -9.71 -14.75 -26.33
C ASN A 464 -10.69 -14.17 -27.36
N GLY A 465 -11.73 -14.92 -27.74
CA GLY A 465 -12.89 -14.39 -28.46
C GLY A 465 -13.75 -13.46 -27.60
N THR A 466 -14.78 -12.88 -28.21
CA THR A 466 -15.62 -11.79 -27.68
C THR A 466 -17.06 -12.19 -27.38
N ASN A 467 -17.49 -13.39 -27.76
CA ASN A 467 -18.89 -13.81 -27.73
C ASN A 467 -19.03 -15.33 -27.73
N LEU A 468 -20.20 -15.82 -27.30
CA LEU A 468 -20.63 -17.22 -27.38
C LEU A 468 -22.17 -17.31 -27.38
N VAL A 469 -22.71 -18.44 -27.83
CA VAL A 469 -24.13 -18.81 -27.63
C VAL A 469 -24.20 -20.03 -26.71
N ASP A 470 -24.77 -19.86 -25.52
CA ASP A 470 -24.99 -20.92 -24.52
C ASP A 470 -26.35 -21.58 -24.77
N ARG A 471 -26.41 -22.91 -24.86
CA ARG A 471 -27.55 -23.65 -25.44
C ARG A 471 -28.02 -24.78 -24.53
N GLY A 472 -29.29 -25.17 -24.67
CA GLY A 472 -29.91 -26.19 -23.82
C GLY A 472 -30.43 -25.64 -22.49
N LEU A 473 -30.79 -24.36 -22.46
CA LEU A 473 -31.34 -23.66 -21.31
C LEU A 473 -32.86 -23.86 -21.25
N VAL A 474 -33.40 -23.99 -20.03
CA VAL A 474 -34.81 -24.32 -19.84
C VAL A 474 -35.68 -23.06 -19.88
N THR A 475 -36.75 -23.06 -20.67
CA THR A 475 -37.76 -21.99 -20.70
C THR A 475 -38.32 -21.70 -19.31
N GLY A 476 -38.33 -20.43 -18.91
CA GLY A 476 -38.68 -19.96 -17.57
C GLY A 476 -37.52 -20.02 -16.56
N GLY A 477 -36.41 -20.69 -16.87
CA GLY A 477 -35.21 -20.76 -16.04
C GLY A 477 -34.49 -19.41 -15.96
N LEU A 478 -33.93 -19.13 -14.79
CA LEU A 478 -33.18 -17.91 -14.47
C LEU A 478 -31.70 -18.27 -14.26
N TYR A 479 -30.83 -17.68 -15.07
CA TYR A 479 -29.41 -17.99 -15.14
C TYR A 479 -28.58 -16.74 -14.86
N THR A 480 -27.52 -16.87 -14.07
CA THR A 480 -26.57 -15.79 -13.79
C THR A 480 -25.24 -16.10 -14.43
N TYR A 481 -24.70 -15.12 -15.15
CA TYR A 481 -23.43 -15.20 -15.84
C TYR A 481 -22.41 -14.25 -15.22
N VAL A 482 -21.19 -14.74 -15.03
CA VAL A 482 -20.07 -13.98 -14.49
C VAL A 482 -18.91 -14.00 -15.50
N LEU A 483 -18.50 -12.82 -15.94
CA LEU A 483 -17.32 -12.62 -16.78
C LEU A 483 -16.11 -12.41 -15.89
N ILE A 484 -15.12 -13.30 -15.99
CA ILE A 484 -13.84 -13.22 -15.29
C ILE A 484 -12.76 -12.78 -16.27
N ALA A 485 -12.10 -11.66 -15.98
CA ALA A 485 -10.88 -11.24 -16.67
C ALA A 485 -9.66 -11.95 -16.07
N HIS A 486 -8.68 -12.28 -16.91
CA HIS A 486 -7.37 -12.80 -16.49
C HIS A 486 -6.27 -11.77 -16.80
N PRO A 487 -5.94 -10.84 -15.88
CA PRO A 487 -4.95 -9.79 -16.13
C PRO A 487 -3.53 -10.36 -16.19
N ILE A 488 -2.66 -9.71 -16.97
CA ILE A 488 -1.28 -10.17 -17.15
C ILE A 488 -0.45 -9.80 -15.90
N GLY A 489 -0.21 -10.78 -15.03
CA GLY A 489 0.65 -10.64 -13.85
C GLY A 489 -0.08 -10.38 -12.53
N SER A 490 -1.40 -10.55 -12.48
CA SER A 490 -2.19 -10.58 -11.23
C SER A 490 -3.16 -11.75 -11.24
N ASP A 491 -3.83 -11.98 -10.11
CA ASP A 491 -4.95 -12.93 -10.03
C ASP A 491 -6.14 -12.50 -10.91
N PRO A 492 -7.04 -13.45 -11.29
CA PRO A 492 -8.24 -13.15 -12.06
C PRO A 492 -9.22 -12.24 -11.30
N VAL A 493 -9.94 -11.40 -12.04
CA VAL A 493 -10.86 -10.39 -11.47
C VAL A 493 -12.23 -10.53 -12.12
N GLU A 494 -13.29 -10.42 -11.32
CA GLU A 494 -14.65 -10.30 -11.87
C GLU A 494 -14.79 -8.99 -12.65
N ALA A 495 -15.04 -9.11 -13.95
CA ALA A 495 -15.17 -8.00 -14.88
C ALA A 495 -16.63 -7.67 -15.21
N GLY A 496 -17.59 -8.53 -14.86
CA GLY A 496 -19.01 -8.23 -15.02
C GLY A 496 -19.93 -9.37 -14.61
N ARG A 497 -21.16 -9.02 -14.25
CA ARG A 497 -22.19 -9.94 -13.78
C ARG A 497 -23.54 -9.53 -14.33
N THR A 498 -24.36 -10.49 -14.75
CA THR A 498 -25.77 -10.24 -15.04
C THR A 498 -26.59 -11.51 -14.91
N SER A 499 -27.90 -11.38 -14.76
CA SER A 499 -28.83 -12.51 -14.74
C SER A 499 -29.88 -12.34 -15.82
N ILE A 500 -30.29 -13.44 -16.46
CA ILE A 500 -31.30 -13.44 -17.50
C ILE A 500 -32.28 -14.60 -17.31
N GLN A 501 -33.56 -14.35 -17.61
CA GLN A 501 -34.58 -15.41 -17.67
C GLN A 501 -34.81 -15.81 -19.13
N ILE A 502 -34.87 -17.11 -19.40
CA ILE A 502 -35.19 -17.63 -20.74
C ILE A 502 -36.69 -17.54 -20.95
N LEU A 503 -37.12 -16.79 -21.96
CA LEU A 503 -38.52 -16.45 -22.16
C LEU A 503 -39.27 -17.52 -22.99
N PRO A 504 -40.59 -17.65 -22.82
CA PRO A 504 -41.41 -18.45 -23.73
C PRO A 504 -41.53 -17.75 -25.09
N PHE A 505 -41.27 -18.51 -26.16
CA PHE A 505 -41.30 -18.00 -27.54
C PHE A 505 -42.70 -18.07 -28.18
N THR A 506 -42.97 -17.11 -29.06
CA THR A 506 -44.18 -17.01 -29.89
C THR A 506 -43.83 -16.63 -31.34
N LEU A 507 -44.69 -16.97 -32.30
CA LEU A 507 -44.62 -16.47 -33.69
C LEU A 507 -45.60 -15.31 -33.97
N SER A 508 -46.38 -14.91 -32.96
CA SER A 508 -47.05 -13.62 -32.92
C SER A 508 -46.20 -12.63 -32.15
N ARG A 509 -46.34 -11.33 -32.43
CA ARG A 509 -45.60 -10.26 -31.75
C ARG A 509 -45.62 -10.42 -30.22
N GLY A 510 -44.44 -10.49 -29.64
CA GLY A 510 -44.16 -10.59 -28.23
C GLY A 510 -44.13 -9.23 -27.54
N VAL A 511 -43.43 -9.17 -26.42
CA VAL A 511 -43.20 -7.96 -25.62
C VAL A 511 -41.81 -8.08 -25.00
N ALA A 512 -40.88 -7.26 -25.50
CA ALA A 512 -39.49 -7.23 -25.12
C ALA A 512 -39.27 -7.42 -23.59
N GLY A 513 -38.56 -8.48 -23.23
CA GLY A 513 -38.21 -8.83 -21.86
C GLY A 513 -39.34 -9.53 -21.08
N ARG A 514 -40.38 -10.03 -21.76
CA ARG A 514 -41.51 -10.76 -21.11
C ARG A 514 -41.94 -12.01 -21.87
N THR A 515 -42.07 -11.91 -23.18
CA THR A 515 -42.48 -13.01 -24.08
C THR A 515 -41.79 -12.77 -25.41
N ALA A 516 -40.85 -13.65 -25.75
CA ALA A 516 -39.97 -13.43 -26.88
C ALA A 516 -40.58 -13.89 -28.20
N ASP A 517 -40.10 -13.31 -29.30
CA ASP A 517 -40.50 -13.65 -30.65
C ASP A 517 -39.25 -13.61 -31.58
N PRO A 518 -39.34 -14.08 -32.84
CA PRO A 518 -38.17 -14.11 -33.73
C PRO A 518 -37.90 -12.76 -34.42
N TYR A 519 -38.64 -11.70 -34.14
CA TYR A 519 -38.59 -10.41 -34.83
C TYR A 519 -37.67 -9.42 -34.09
N ALA A 520 -37.31 -8.31 -34.74
CA ALA A 520 -36.56 -7.26 -34.06
C ALA A 520 -37.44 -6.50 -33.05
N ASP A 521 -36.99 -6.34 -31.81
CA ASP A 521 -37.77 -5.70 -30.73
C ASP A 521 -37.90 -4.18 -30.86
N ALA A 522 -36.82 -3.50 -31.28
CA ALA A 522 -36.68 -2.06 -31.10
C ALA A 522 -35.94 -1.37 -32.25
N VAL A 523 -36.36 -0.12 -32.51
CA VAL A 523 -35.69 0.83 -33.43
C VAL A 523 -34.70 1.65 -32.61
N LYS A 524 -33.39 1.51 -32.87
CA LYS A 524 -32.35 2.31 -32.18
C LYS A 524 -32.07 3.65 -32.86
N ALA A 525 -32.16 3.68 -34.19
CA ALA A 525 -32.01 4.90 -34.98
C ALA A 525 -32.91 4.83 -36.23
N PHE A 526 -33.50 5.96 -36.60
CA PHE A 526 -34.23 6.12 -37.85
C PHE A 526 -33.85 7.46 -38.48
N GLN A 527 -33.43 7.42 -39.75
CA GLN A 527 -32.87 8.53 -40.50
C GLN A 527 -33.46 8.54 -41.93
N PRO A 528 -34.74 8.93 -42.09
CA PRO A 528 -35.35 9.11 -43.41
C PRO A 528 -34.75 10.33 -44.12
N LEU A 529 -34.78 10.35 -45.45
CA LEU A 529 -34.33 11.53 -46.21
C LEU A 529 -35.33 12.70 -46.20
N THR A 530 -36.59 12.46 -45.82
CA THR A 530 -37.65 13.48 -45.79
C THR A 530 -38.18 13.71 -44.37
N GLY A 531 -38.93 14.80 -44.20
CA GLY A 531 -39.57 15.17 -42.95
C GLY A 531 -40.71 14.22 -42.55
N GLY A 532 -40.36 13.06 -41.99
CA GLY A 532 -41.28 12.29 -41.15
C GLY A 532 -41.87 11.01 -41.74
N GLY A 533 -41.34 10.45 -42.84
CA GLY A 533 -41.50 9.03 -43.25
C GLY A 533 -42.92 8.53 -43.58
N HIS A 534 -43.13 7.88 -44.74
CA HIS A 534 -44.32 7.02 -44.84
C HIS A 534 -44.23 5.93 -43.78
N GLY A 535 -45.26 5.82 -42.94
CA GLY A 535 -45.30 4.93 -41.79
C GLY A 535 -44.55 5.37 -40.52
N ALA A 536 -43.69 6.40 -40.52
CA ALA A 536 -42.86 6.66 -39.34
C ALA A 536 -43.62 7.10 -38.07
N ALA A 537 -44.86 7.60 -38.24
CA ALA A 537 -45.77 7.89 -37.14
C ALA A 537 -46.24 6.64 -36.35
N PHE A 538 -46.00 5.43 -36.88
CA PHE A 538 -46.35 4.15 -36.26
C PHE A 538 -45.14 3.40 -35.68
N LEU A 539 -43.93 3.98 -35.75
CA LEU A 539 -42.73 3.36 -35.17
C LEU A 539 -42.83 3.23 -33.64
N PRO A 540 -42.31 2.15 -33.05
CA PRO A 540 -41.62 1.02 -33.71
C PRO A 540 -42.60 -0.04 -34.28
N LEU A 541 -43.90 0.06 -34.01
CA LEU A 541 -44.86 -1.03 -34.18
C LEU A 541 -45.02 -1.50 -35.63
N ASN A 542 -44.87 -0.63 -36.62
CA ASN A 542 -44.93 -1.05 -38.03
C ASN A 542 -43.67 -1.80 -38.53
N VAL A 543 -42.65 -2.05 -37.69
CA VAL A 543 -41.46 -2.85 -38.09
C VAL A 543 -40.97 -3.88 -37.06
N THR A 544 -41.47 -3.85 -35.81
CA THR A 544 -40.99 -4.72 -34.72
C THR A 544 -41.90 -5.91 -34.41
N GLY A 545 -42.15 -6.76 -35.40
CA GLY A 545 -43.04 -7.93 -35.29
C GLY A 545 -43.17 -8.72 -36.59
N PRO A 546 -44.17 -9.60 -36.73
CA PRO A 546 -44.38 -10.38 -37.95
C PRO A 546 -44.71 -9.49 -39.15
N PRO A 547 -44.31 -9.88 -40.38
CA PRO A 547 -44.62 -9.14 -41.60
C PRO A 547 -46.13 -9.05 -41.87
N GLN A 548 -46.58 -7.91 -42.38
CA GLN A 548 -47.98 -7.49 -42.52
C GLN A 548 -48.30 -7.05 -43.96
N GLY A 549 -48.29 -8.01 -44.88
CA GLY A 549 -48.81 -7.86 -46.24
C GLY A 549 -49.71 -9.04 -46.62
N THR A 550 -50.75 -8.81 -47.44
CA THR A 550 -51.73 -9.86 -47.81
C THR A 550 -51.24 -10.86 -48.88
N GLY A 551 -49.98 -11.26 -48.77
CA GLY A 551 -49.28 -12.14 -49.70
C GLY A 551 -48.81 -11.43 -50.97
N THR A 552 -47.99 -12.13 -51.75
CA THR A 552 -47.16 -11.62 -52.85
C THR A 552 -47.85 -10.62 -53.78
N PHE A 553 -49.10 -10.85 -54.19
CA PHE A 553 -49.79 -10.01 -55.18
C PHE A 553 -50.74 -8.96 -54.59
N ALA A 554 -50.77 -8.80 -53.26
CA ALA A 554 -51.58 -7.80 -52.56
C ALA A 554 -50.74 -7.05 -51.49
N PRO A 555 -49.78 -6.21 -51.93
CA PRO A 555 -48.89 -5.46 -51.05
C PRO A 555 -49.64 -4.42 -50.19
N ALA A 556 -49.18 -4.26 -48.95
CA ALA A 556 -49.73 -3.34 -47.95
C ALA A 556 -49.16 -1.93 -48.10
N SER A 557 -49.97 -0.97 -48.53
CA SER A 557 -49.58 0.46 -48.57
C SER A 557 -49.94 1.23 -47.29
N SER A 558 -50.38 0.52 -46.23
CA SER A 558 -50.81 1.13 -44.97
C SER A 558 -49.61 1.63 -44.16
N PRO A 559 -49.60 2.89 -43.69
CA PRO A 559 -48.52 3.39 -42.84
C PRO A 559 -48.43 2.69 -41.47
N ALA A 560 -49.44 1.90 -41.08
CA ALA A 560 -49.41 1.08 -39.87
C ALA A 560 -48.75 -0.31 -40.09
N GLU A 561 -48.50 -0.69 -41.35
CA GLU A 561 -48.05 -2.02 -41.77
C GLU A 561 -46.66 -1.97 -42.43
N VAL A 562 -46.24 -0.83 -43.00
CA VAL A 562 -44.90 -0.63 -43.61
C VAL A 562 -44.25 0.69 -43.22
N LEU A 563 -42.94 0.82 -43.44
CA LEU A 563 -42.11 2.01 -43.23
C LEU A 563 -41.22 2.30 -44.44
N SER A 564 -41.44 3.41 -45.13
CA SER A 564 -40.53 3.87 -46.19
C SER A 564 -39.27 4.50 -45.60
N LEU A 565 -38.10 4.05 -46.04
CA LEU A 565 -36.82 4.72 -45.77
C LEU A 565 -36.59 5.94 -46.67
N HIS A 566 -37.28 6.01 -47.82
CA HIS A 566 -37.09 6.93 -48.94
C HIS A 566 -35.71 6.84 -49.62
N ALA A 567 -35.71 6.74 -50.95
CA ALA A 567 -34.49 6.77 -51.76
C ALA A 567 -34.10 8.20 -52.15
N ARG A 568 -32.82 8.31 -52.54
CA ARG A 568 -32.24 9.53 -53.06
C ARG A 568 -32.40 9.60 -54.58
N ALA A 569 -32.80 10.77 -55.09
CA ALA A 569 -32.89 11.03 -56.53
C ALA A 569 -31.51 11.18 -57.20
N ALA A 570 -31.44 10.79 -58.48
CA ALA A 570 -30.23 10.70 -59.31
C ALA A 570 -29.37 11.97 -59.42
N THR A 571 -29.91 13.14 -59.08
CA THR A 571 -29.27 14.45 -59.21
C THR A 571 -28.38 14.83 -58.02
N SER A 572 -28.30 13.99 -56.97
CA SER A 572 -27.73 14.36 -55.66
C SER A 572 -26.45 13.58 -55.31
N LEU A 573 -25.30 14.23 -55.42
CA LEU A 573 -23.93 13.66 -55.42
C LEU A 573 -23.38 13.12 -54.06
N ALA A 574 -24.21 12.84 -53.04
CA ALA A 574 -23.71 12.72 -51.66
C ALA A 574 -24.32 11.59 -50.81
N GLY A 575 -24.11 10.33 -51.22
CA GLY A 575 -24.45 9.13 -50.43
C GLY A 575 -25.84 8.56 -50.68
N ALA A 576 -26.13 7.41 -50.08
CA ALA A 576 -27.32 6.60 -50.32
C ALA A 576 -28.65 7.20 -49.79
N GLY A 577 -29.71 6.39 -49.83
CA GLY A 577 -31.04 6.67 -49.26
C GLY A 577 -31.09 6.72 -47.74
N GLY A 578 -32.30 6.80 -47.18
CA GLY A 578 -32.52 6.81 -45.73
C GLY A 578 -32.20 5.47 -45.08
N SER A 579 -32.02 5.46 -43.76
CA SER A 579 -31.63 4.25 -43.02
C SER A 579 -32.31 4.07 -41.68
N ILE A 580 -32.44 2.81 -41.25
CA ILE A 580 -32.95 2.40 -39.95
C ILE A 580 -31.96 1.43 -39.30
N VAL A 581 -31.85 1.49 -37.97
CA VAL A 581 -31.16 0.49 -37.14
C VAL A 581 -32.20 -0.19 -36.25
N LEU A 582 -32.30 -1.50 -36.40
CA LEU A 582 -33.09 -2.40 -35.58
C LEU A 582 -32.18 -3.17 -34.62
N SER A 583 -32.74 -3.60 -33.50
CA SER A 583 -32.06 -4.45 -32.51
C SER A 583 -32.98 -5.52 -31.95
N PHE A 584 -32.43 -6.70 -31.73
CA PHE A 584 -33.03 -7.71 -30.87
C PHE A 584 -32.61 -7.46 -29.40
N GLU A 585 -33.57 -7.61 -28.48
CA GLU A 585 -33.44 -7.32 -27.06
C GLU A 585 -33.91 -8.46 -26.16
N ASP A 586 -34.85 -9.30 -26.61
CA ASP A 586 -35.19 -10.58 -25.94
C ASP A 586 -35.05 -11.84 -26.81
N ASN A 587 -34.43 -11.66 -27.98
CA ASN A 587 -34.03 -12.69 -28.93
C ASN A 587 -32.61 -12.40 -29.51
N ILE A 588 -32.00 -13.33 -30.24
CA ILE A 588 -30.76 -13.14 -31.02
C ILE A 588 -30.92 -13.67 -32.45
N VAL A 589 -30.03 -13.24 -33.34
CA VAL A 589 -29.72 -13.94 -34.60
C VAL A 589 -28.44 -14.74 -34.36
N GLU A 590 -28.57 -16.06 -34.19
CA GLU A 590 -27.45 -17.00 -34.11
C GLU A 590 -26.88 -17.26 -35.51
N LEU A 591 -25.56 -17.45 -35.64
CA LEU A 591 -24.93 -17.87 -36.89
C LEU A 591 -25.03 -19.40 -37.02
N GLY A 592 -25.61 -19.89 -38.13
CA GLY A 592 -25.94 -21.30 -38.34
C GLY A 592 -25.53 -21.85 -39.71
N ILE A 593 -26.39 -22.71 -40.27
CA ILE A 593 -26.17 -23.30 -41.60
C ILE A 593 -27.26 -22.79 -42.53
N GLY A 594 -26.87 -21.94 -43.47
CA GLY A 594 -27.78 -21.24 -44.37
C GLY A 594 -27.95 -19.79 -43.96
N GLU A 595 -29.11 -19.23 -44.20
CA GLU A 595 -29.43 -17.84 -43.92
C GLU A 595 -29.87 -17.64 -42.47
N ASP A 596 -29.26 -16.68 -41.76
CA ASP A 596 -29.47 -16.47 -40.32
C ASP A 596 -30.64 -15.53 -40.00
N PHE A 597 -30.98 -14.62 -40.93
CA PHE A 597 -32.11 -13.70 -40.80
C PHE A 597 -32.71 -13.33 -42.16
N THR A 598 -33.97 -12.86 -42.14
CA THR A 598 -34.74 -12.42 -43.31
C THR A 598 -35.23 -10.99 -43.12
N VAL A 599 -35.09 -10.17 -44.16
CA VAL A 599 -35.66 -8.82 -44.26
C VAL A 599 -36.88 -8.87 -45.18
N PHE A 600 -38.01 -8.35 -44.70
CA PHE A 600 -39.24 -8.25 -45.49
C PHE A 600 -39.41 -6.82 -45.99
N GLU A 601 -39.44 -6.68 -47.31
CA GLU A 601 -39.92 -5.48 -48.00
C GLU A 601 -41.28 -5.79 -48.65
N ASN A 602 -42.15 -4.79 -48.67
CA ASN A 602 -43.42 -4.83 -49.37
C ASN A 602 -43.26 -4.55 -50.88
N VAL A 603 -42.57 -5.45 -51.59
CA VAL A 603 -42.28 -5.30 -53.04
C VAL A 603 -43.58 -5.22 -53.87
N PHE A 604 -43.71 -4.20 -54.71
CA PHE A 604 -44.86 -4.00 -55.60
C PHE A 604 -44.68 -4.65 -56.98
N PHE A 605 -45.54 -5.59 -57.36
CA PHE A 605 -45.51 -6.25 -58.68
C PHE A 605 -46.21 -5.42 -59.78
N ILE A 606 -45.60 -5.35 -60.96
CA ILE A 606 -46.10 -4.58 -62.09
C ILE A 606 -47.13 -5.44 -62.85
N GLY A 607 -48.41 -5.09 -62.73
CA GLY A 607 -49.51 -5.83 -63.37
C GLY A 607 -49.71 -7.26 -62.85
N GLY A 608 -49.05 -7.64 -61.76
CA GLY A 608 -49.03 -9.01 -61.23
C GLY A 608 -48.01 -9.95 -61.88
N ASP A 609 -47.09 -9.43 -62.70
CA ASP A 609 -46.01 -10.20 -63.30
C ASP A 609 -44.90 -10.46 -62.26
N PRO A 610 -44.59 -11.73 -61.88
CA PRO A 610 -43.56 -12.02 -60.89
C PRO A 610 -42.14 -11.63 -61.32
N ASP A 611 -41.89 -11.45 -62.62
CA ASP A 611 -40.59 -11.06 -63.18
C ASP A 611 -40.46 -9.54 -63.42
N GLN A 612 -41.49 -8.75 -63.09
CA GLN A 612 -41.47 -7.27 -63.17
C GLN A 612 -42.01 -6.63 -61.88
N ARG A 613 -41.15 -5.90 -61.16
CA ARG A 613 -41.45 -5.35 -59.82
C ARG A 613 -40.98 -3.89 -59.75
N PHE A 614 -41.52 -3.06 -58.87
CA PHE A 614 -40.89 -1.75 -58.59
C PHE A 614 -39.70 -1.99 -57.66
N MET A 615 -38.49 -1.78 -58.17
CA MET A 615 -37.26 -2.16 -57.45
C MET A 615 -36.79 -1.02 -56.56
N GLU A 616 -36.96 -1.19 -55.24
CA GLU A 616 -36.65 -0.18 -54.21
C GLU A 616 -35.49 -0.57 -53.26
N PRO A 617 -34.41 -1.21 -53.75
CA PRO A 617 -33.47 -2.00 -52.96
C PRO A 617 -32.75 -1.24 -51.84
N ALA A 618 -32.38 -1.99 -50.79
CA ALA A 618 -31.55 -1.54 -49.70
C ALA A 618 -30.27 -2.38 -49.54
N ILE A 619 -29.22 -1.74 -49.03
CA ILE A 619 -28.04 -2.41 -48.48
C ILE A 619 -28.29 -2.79 -47.02
N VAL A 620 -27.74 -3.93 -46.59
CA VAL A 620 -27.86 -4.44 -45.22
C VAL A 620 -26.49 -4.50 -44.57
N SER A 621 -26.43 -4.10 -43.29
CA SER A 621 -25.26 -4.24 -42.43
C SER A 621 -25.68 -4.82 -41.07
N VAL A 622 -24.77 -5.56 -40.43
CA VAL A 622 -24.99 -6.23 -39.15
C VAL A 622 -23.94 -5.83 -38.13
N ALA A 623 -24.27 -5.95 -36.85
CA ALA A 623 -23.32 -5.75 -35.76
C ALA A 623 -23.70 -6.54 -34.50
N LEU A 624 -22.69 -6.90 -33.70
CA LEU A 624 -22.88 -7.42 -32.34
C LEU A 624 -22.94 -6.29 -31.31
N PHE A 625 -22.09 -5.26 -31.48
CA PHE A 625 -22.07 -4.03 -30.69
C PHE A 625 -22.42 -2.83 -31.57
N GLU A 626 -23.19 -1.87 -31.03
CA GLU A 626 -23.60 -0.69 -31.78
C GLU A 626 -22.39 0.15 -32.23
N GLY A 627 -22.19 0.24 -33.55
CA GLY A 627 -21.04 0.91 -34.18
C GLY A 627 -20.06 -0.02 -34.89
N GLU A 628 -20.01 -1.32 -34.52
CA GLU A 628 -19.14 -2.32 -35.15
C GLU A 628 -19.83 -2.94 -36.39
N TRP A 629 -20.07 -2.09 -37.40
CA TRP A 629 -20.89 -2.41 -38.57
C TRP A 629 -20.14 -3.16 -39.67
N HIS A 630 -20.64 -4.35 -40.01
CA HIS A 630 -20.21 -5.16 -41.15
C HIS A 630 -21.30 -5.15 -42.22
N ARG A 631 -20.99 -4.63 -43.43
CA ARG A 631 -21.94 -4.53 -44.56
C ARG A 631 -21.85 -5.77 -45.45
N PHE A 632 -23.00 -6.25 -45.94
CA PHE A 632 -23.05 -7.26 -46.98
C PHE A 632 -22.50 -6.75 -48.33
N PRO A 633 -21.60 -7.50 -49.00
CA PRO A 633 -21.16 -7.15 -50.34
C PRO A 633 -22.33 -7.31 -51.32
N ILE A 634 -22.55 -6.30 -52.16
CA ILE A 634 -23.63 -6.29 -53.16
C ILE A 634 -23.07 -6.51 -54.57
N ASP A 635 -23.86 -7.15 -55.41
CA ASP A 635 -23.50 -7.56 -56.77
C ASP A 635 -24.67 -7.28 -57.71
N VAL A 636 -24.43 -6.50 -58.77
CA VAL A 636 -25.43 -6.24 -59.82
C VAL A 636 -24.98 -6.84 -61.14
N VAL A 637 -25.94 -7.36 -61.92
CA VAL A 637 -25.67 -8.00 -63.21
C VAL A 637 -26.43 -7.26 -64.31
N PRO A 638 -25.79 -6.27 -64.98
CA PRO A 638 -26.40 -5.57 -66.11
C PRO A 638 -26.79 -6.56 -67.24
N PRO A 639 -28.00 -6.45 -67.81
CA PRO A 639 -28.45 -7.36 -68.86
C PRO A 639 -27.55 -7.28 -70.10
N ALA A 640 -27.12 -8.44 -70.60
CA ALA A 640 -26.13 -8.57 -71.68
C ALA A 640 -26.60 -8.05 -73.06
N THR A 641 -27.87 -7.70 -73.18
CA THR A 641 -28.49 -7.01 -74.34
C THR A 641 -29.52 -6.02 -73.83
N VAL A 642 -30.04 -5.14 -74.69
CA VAL A 642 -31.19 -4.28 -74.34
C VAL A 642 -32.43 -5.13 -74.04
N SER A 643 -32.68 -5.35 -72.75
CA SER A 643 -33.93 -5.92 -72.24
C SER A 643 -35.10 -4.98 -72.54
N SER A 644 -36.31 -5.54 -72.70
CA SER A 644 -37.55 -4.76 -72.70
C SER A 644 -37.92 -4.27 -71.29
N THR A 645 -37.42 -4.93 -70.25
CA THR A 645 -37.62 -4.59 -68.84
C THR A 645 -36.52 -3.62 -68.39
N PRO A 646 -36.85 -2.45 -67.81
CA PRO A 646 -35.88 -1.56 -67.19
C PRO A 646 -35.14 -2.25 -66.02
N MET A 647 -33.89 -1.88 -65.75
CA MET A 647 -33.13 -2.43 -64.60
C MET A 647 -33.79 -2.11 -63.26
N THR A 648 -34.42 -0.93 -63.14
CA THR A 648 -35.28 -0.52 -62.02
C THR A 648 -36.60 -1.31 -61.91
N MET A 649 -36.81 -2.28 -62.79
CA MET A 649 -37.96 -3.18 -62.81
C MET A 649 -37.60 -4.68 -62.84
N ASP A 650 -36.31 -5.01 -62.91
CA ASP A 650 -35.78 -6.36 -63.14
C ASP A 650 -35.18 -6.93 -61.84
N PRO A 651 -35.83 -7.93 -61.19
CA PRO A 651 -35.33 -8.53 -59.96
C PRO A 651 -34.11 -9.46 -60.16
N TYR A 652 -33.66 -9.70 -61.39
CA TYR A 652 -32.45 -10.48 -61.69
C TYR A 652 -31.20 -9.61 -61.84
N TYR A 653 -31.36 -8.32 -62.12
CA TYR A 653 -30.28 -7.35 -62.12
C TYR A 653 -29.67 -7.16 -60.71
N TYR A 654 -30.45 -7.36 -59.63
CA TYR A 654 -29.98 -7.36 -58.24
C TYR A 654 -29.58 -8.78 -57.79
N ASN A 655 -28.35 -9.19 -58.09
CA ASN A 655 -27.96 -10.60 -57.96
C ASN A 655 -27.71 -11.05 -56.51
N ARG A 656 -26.98 -10.27 -55.71
CA ARG A 656 -26.62 -10.61 -54.31
C ARG A 656 -26.54 -9.38 -53.39
N GLY A 657 -26.81 -9.58 -52.10
CA GLY A 657 -26.50 -8.64 -51.02
C GLY A 657 -27.51 -7.52 -50.78
N PHE A 658 -28.55 -7.45 -51.60
CA PHE A 658 -29.65 -6.50 -51.45
C PHE A 658 -30.81 -7.10 -50.66
N ALA A 659 -31.48 -6.28 -49.84
CA ALA A 659 -32.87 -6.48 -49.50
C ALA A 659 -33.75 -5.68 -50.48
N GLY A 660 -35.01 -6.07 -50.66
CA GLY A 660 -35.95 -5.39 -51.56
C GLY A 660 -35.90 -5.95 -52.99
N ARG A 661 -35.55 -7.24 -53.08
CA ARG A 661 -35.64 -8.05 -54.28
C ARG A 661 -36.91 -8.91 -54.24
N ASN A 662 -37.25 -9.51 -53.11
CA ASN A 662 -38.33 -10.49 -53.00
C ASN A 662 -39.43 -10.11 -51.99
N ALA A 663 -40.68 -10.21 -52.44
CA ALA A 663 -41.85 -9.99 -51.59
C ALA A 663 -42.02 -11.10 -50.56
N THR A 664 -42.80 -10.83 -49.51
CA THR A 664 -43.37 -11.89 -48.66
C THR A 664 -44.28 -12.83 -49.48
N THR A 665 -44.26 -14.12 -49.14
CA THR A 665 -45.20 -15.13 -49.66
C THR A 665 -46.43 -15.31 -48.77
N GLY A 666 -46.38 -14.83 -47.52
CA GLY A 666 -47.29 -15.26 -46.45
C GLY A 666 -46.95 -16.65 -45.85
N GLY A 667 -45.76 -17.18 -46.12
CA GLY A 667 -45.23 -18.40 -45.48
C GLY A 667 -44.75 -18.18 -44.05
N THR A 668 -43.96 -19.11 -43.52
CA THR A 668 -43.42 -18.98 -42.14
C THR A 668 -42.26 -17.98 -42.15
N PRO A 669 -42.32 -16.83 -41.42
CA PRO A 669 -41.29 -15.79 -41.57
C PRO A 669 -39.86 -16.24 -41.19
N THR A 670 -39.73 -17.28 -40.38
CA THR A 670 -38.45 -17.85 -39.91
C THR A 670 -37.95 -19.03 -40.74
N ASP A 671 -38.47 -19.21 -41.95
CA ASP A 671 -38.08 -20.24 -42.91
C ASP A 671 -37.81 -19.61 -44.29
N PRO A 672 -36.55 -19.28 -44.64
CA PRO A 672 -36.16 -18.69 -45.92
C PRO A 672 -36.67 -19.48 -47.15
N GLY A 673 -36.89 -20.79 -47.00
CA GLY A 673 -37.41 -21.66 -48.05
C GLY A 673 -38.90 -21.48 -48.33
N SER A 674 -39.65 -20.83 -47.45
CA SER A 674 -41.08 -20.55 -47.63
C SER A 674 -41.54 -19.13 -47.34
N SER A 675 -40.75 -18.28 -46.65
CA SER A 675 -41.12 -16.95 -46.17
C SER A 675 -41.32 -15.89 -47.26
N GLY A 676 -40.55 -15.98 -48.35
CA GLY A 676 -40.26 -14.79 -49.15
C GLY A 676 -39.40 -13.79 -48.35
N GLY A 677 -39.37 -12.54 -48.78
CA GLY A 677 -38.36 -11.59 -48.30
C GLY A 677 -36.95 -11.96 -48.80
N ASP A 678 -35.95 -11.22 -48.34
CA ASP A 678 -34.55 -11.45 -48.69
C ASP A 678 -33.76 -11.88 -47.46
N SER A 679 -33.10 -13.04 -47.56
CA SER A 679 -32.44 -13.72 -46.44
C SER A 679 -30.92 -13.69 -46.55
N PHE A 680 -30.24 -13.66 -45.40
CA PHE A 680 -28.84 -13.30 -45.27
C PHE A 680 -28.05 -14.28 -44.38
N ASP A 681 -27.04 -14.92 -44.97
CA ASP A 681 -26.00 -15.74 -44.33
C ASP A 681 -24.85 -14.83 -43.86
N VAL A 682 -24.72 -14.63 -42.54
CA VAL A 682 -23.73 -13.76 -41.89
C VAL A 682 -22.34 -14.41 -41.84
N ASP A 683 -22.26 -15.74 -41.83
CA ASP A 683 -20.99 -16.48 -41.98
C ASP A 683 -20.34 -16.15 -43.34
N GLY A 684 -21.17 -15.86 -44.36
CA GLY A 684 -20.80 -15.30 -45.64
C GLY A 684 -20.10 -13.93 -45.62
N LEU A 685 -20.02 -13.24 -44.46
CA LEU A 685 -19.17 -12.06 -44.23
C LEU A 685 -17.75 -12.41 -43.77
N GLY A 686 -17.50 -13.65 -43.33
CA GLY A 686 -16.17 -14.13 -42.93
C GLY A 686 -15.62 -13.49 -41.65
N ILE A 687 -16.47 -13.07 -40.71
CA ILE A 687 -16.08 -12.36 -39.48
C ILE A 687 -15.51 -13.35 -38.44
N PRO A 688 -14.20 -13.34 -38.12
CA PRO A 688 -13.60 -14.43 -37.35
C PRO A 688 -14.11 -14.51 -35.91
N GLY A 689 -14.75 -15.63 -35.56
CA GLY A 689 -15.19 -15.92 -34.19
C GLY A 689 -16.45 -15.17 -33.76
N LEU A 690 -17.22 -14.63 -34.70
CA LEU A 690 -18.61 -14.21 -34.47
C LEU A 690 -19.51 -15.47 -34.38
N THR A 691 -20.48 -15.49 -33.47
CA THR A 691 -21.44 -16.62 -33.33
C THR A 691 -22.90 -16.18 -33.22
N TRP A 692 -23.14 -14.88 -33.04
CA TRP A 692 -24.47 -14.25 -33.09
C TRP A 692 -24.32 -12.74 -33.38
N ILE A 693 -25.39 -12.12 -33.88
CA ILE A 693 -25.51 -10.66 -34.03
C ILE A 693 -26.72 -10.13 -33.26
N ARG A 694 -26.70 -8.84 -32.96
CA ARG A 694 -27.76 -8.16 -32.19
C ARG A 694 -28.43 -7.02 -32.93
N TYR A 695 -27.72 -6.37 -33.84
CA TYR A 695 -28.19 -5.18 -34.55
C TYR A 695 -28.16 -5.40 -36.06
N ILE A 696 -29.21 -4.92 -36.74
CA ILE A 696 -29.32 -4.92 -38.20
C ILE A 696 -29.60 -3.49 -38.64
N ARG A 697 -28.81 -2.99 -39.59
CA ARG A 697 -29.01 -1.70 -40.24
C ARG A 697 -29.42 -1.93 -41.68
N ILE A 698 -30.50 -1.29 -42.09
CA ILE A 698 -31.01 -1.30 -43.47
C ILE A 698 -30.91 0.13 -43.99
N GLN A 699 -30.42 0.31 -45.22
CA GLN A 699 -30.33 1.60 -45.88
C GLN A 699 -30.74 1.50 -47.35
N SER A 700 -31.77 2.24 -47.76
CA SER A 700 -32.18 2.36 -49.17
C SER A 700 -30.99 2.79 -50.04
N THR A 701 -30.80 2.21 -51.23
CA THR A 701 -29.57 2.45 -52.02
C THR A 701 -29.50 3.86 -52.60
N GLY A 702 -30.63 4.44 -53.03
CA GLY A 702 -30.67 5.68 -53.80
C GLY A 702 -30.31 5.49 -55.27
N GLN A 703 -31.05 6.13 -56.17
CA GLN A 703 -30.90 5.95 -57.61
C GLN A 703 -29.52 6.40 -58.09
N ARG A 704 -28.69 5.44 -58.49
CA ARG A 704 -27.28 5.61 -58.90
C ARG A 704 -26.44 6.37 -57.85
N ALA A 705 -26.78 6.22 -56.58
CA ALA A 705 -26.07 6.88 -55.47
C ALA A 705 -24.90 6.03 -54.91
N ILE A 706 -24.91 4.72 -55.16
CA ILE A 706 -23.83 3.78 -54.83
C ILE A 706 -23.46 2.91 -56.03
N ARG A 707 -22.28 2.29 -55.98
CA ARG A 707 -21.83 1.24 -56.90
C ARG A 707 -21.81 -0.11 -56.19
N ASP A 708 -21.83 -1.19 -56.96
CA ASP A 708 -21.66 -2.55 -56.44
C ASP A 708 -20.20 -2.85 -56.06
N ASP A 709 -19.99 -3.96 -55.35
CA ASP A 709 -18.69 -4.37 -54.84
C ASP A 709 -17.92 -5.28 -55.82
N SER A 710 -18.55 -5.79 -56.89
CA SER A 710 -17.93 -6.68 -57.88
C SER A 710 -17.50 -5.97 -59.16
N GLY A 711 -18.44 -5.36 -59.89
CA GLY A 711 -18.20 -4.70 -61.19
C GLY A 711 -17.75 -3.25 -61.04
N GLY A 712 -18.13 -2.61 -59.93
CA GLY A 712 -18.14 -1.16 -59.80
C GLY A 712 -19.25 -0.51 -60.65
N ASP A 713 -20.26 -1.25 -61.08
CA ASP A 713 -21.41 -0.74 -61.80
C ASP A 713 -22.33 0.07 -60.87
N TRP A 714 -23.05 1.04 -61.43
CA TRP A 714 -24.01 1.82 -60.64
C TRP A 714 -25.22 0.98 -60.27
N VAL A 715 -25.63 1.06 -59.01
CA VAL A 715 -26.89 0.46 -58.53
C VAL A 715 -28.06 1.35 -58.96
N GLU A 716 -28.93 0.81 -59.79
CA GLU A 716 -30.20 1.46 -60.14
C GLU A 716 -31.23 1.32 -58.99
N HIS A 717 -32.16 2.26 -58.88
CA HIS A 717 -33.28 2.30 -57.94
C HIS A 717 -34.43 3.04 -58.64
N ILE A 718 -35.69 2.59 -58.49
CA ILE A 718 -36.81 3.28 -59.13
C ILE A 718 -36.95 4.74 -58.63
N ASP A 719 -37.06 5.71 -59.54
CA ASP A 719 -37.20 7.15 -59.22
C ASP A 719 -38.42 7.82 -59.88
N LEU A 720 -39.27 7.01 -60.54
CA LEU A 720 -40.24 7.46 -61.55
C LEU A 720 -41.64 7.85 -61.02
N LEU A 721 -41.91 7.73 -59.72
CA LEU A 721 -43.26 7.95 -59.17
C LEU A 721 -43.35 9.23 -58.33
N GLY A 722 -44.10 10.21 -58.84
CA GLY A 722 -44.46 11.46 -58.13
C GLY A 722 -45.51 11.28 -57.02
N SER A 723 -45.48 10.16 -56.32
CA SER A 723 -46.34 9.79 -55.20
C SER A 723 -45.47 9.16 -54.12
N LEU A 724 -45.32 9.73 -52.92
CA LEU A 724 -46.12 10.79 -52.28
C LEU A 724 -45.32 12.13 -52.24
N SER A 725 -45.93 13.22 -52.68
CA SER A 725 -45.23 14.50 -52.88
C SER A 725 -44.80 15.17 -51.56
N GLY A 726 -43.53 14.99 -51.18
CA GLY A 726 -42.94 15.52 -49.94
C GLY A 726 -41.41 15.44 -49.89
N ASP A 727 -40.74 15.86 -50.96
CA ASP A 727 -39.28 16.03 -51.07
C ASP A 727 -38.40 14.76 -50.86
N GLY A 728 -38.93 13.59 -51.17
CA GLY A 728 -38.18 12.34 -51.35
C GLY A 728 -38.79 11.47 -52.44
N SER A 729 -38.01 10.50 -52.94
CA SER A 729 -38.46 9.56 -53.95
C SER A 729 -39.15 8.34 -53.29
N SER A 730 -39.68 7.46 -54.14
CA SER A 730 -39.72 5.99 -53.95
C SER A 730 -38.63 5.47 -53.00
N GLY A 731 -38.85 4.39 -52.25
CA GLY A 731 -37.72 3.68 -51.64
C GLY A 731 -37.99 2.92 -50.34
N PHE A 732 -37.46 1.69 -50.32
CA PHE A 732 -37.48 0.66 -49.29
C PHE A 732 -38.61 0.76 -48.27
N ASP A 733 -39.76 0.18 -48.62
CA ASP A 733 -40.90 -0.05 -47.73
C ASP A 733 -40.66 -1.29 -46.84
N LEU A 734 -39.94 -1.07 -45.73
CA LEU A 734 -39.67 -2.07 -44.70
C LEU A 734 -40.95 -2.51 -43.99
N ASP A 735 -41.20 -3.81 -43.96
CA ASP A 735 -42.31 -4.45 -43.25
C ASP A 735 -41.82 -5.10 -41.93
N ALA A 736 -40.81 -5.98 -42.00
CA ALA A 736 -40.29 -6.68 -40.83
C ALA A 736 -38.85 -7.15 -41.01
N VAL A 737 -38.22 -7.57 -39.91
CA VAL A 737 -37.00 -8.38 -39.92
C VAL A 737 -37.15 -9.50 -38.90
N SER A 738 -36.82 -10.74 -39.27
CA SER A 738 -36.81 -11.89 -38.36
C SER A 738 -35.53 -12.71 -38.41
N ALA A 739 -35.12 -13.23 -37.26
CA ALA A 739 -34.13 -14.28 -37.12
C ALA A 739 -34.69 -15.63 -37.63
N VAL A 740 -33.83 -16.40 -38.31
CA VAL A 740 -34.07 -17.79 -38.74
C VAL A 740 -33.54 -18.75 -37.66
N HIS A 741 -32.33 -18.47 -37.16
CA HIS A 741 -31.73 -19.19 -36.05
C HIS A 741 -31.90 -18.39 -34.74
N TYR A 742 -33.01 -18.65 -34.05
CA TYR A 742 -33.48 -17.95 -32.84
C TYR A 742 -33.72 -18.94 -31.68
#